data_AF-A0A3C0AK35-F1
#
_entry.id   AF-A0A3C0AK35-F1
#
_cell.length_a   1.000
_cell.length_b   1.000
_cell.length_c   1.000
_cell.angle_alpha   90.00
_cell.angle_beta   90.00
_cell.angle_gamma   90.00
#
_symmetry.space_group_name_H-M   'P 1'
#
loop_
_entity.id
_entity.type
_entity.pdbx_description
1 polymer ?
#
loop_
_entity_poly.entity_id
_entity_poly.type
_entity_poly.pdbx_seq_one_letter_code
_entity_poly.pdbx_strand_id
1 'polypeptide(L)'
;EWKGSDHDLAMNPATPEFVLGDFDNTELEHFGITSSMTREGDKYYVTTQGPDGKRTRFEVKYVIGVRPLQQYLAELARGRIQVLPLTWDTEMKRWYYVSPDEPFGPDDPLHWTGSAQNWNHMCAECHTTNWAKNYDVASDAHNFSFSEMRVSCEACHGPGSIHLELANSHSLFWDRRYGYGLAKLKGKDATAQLESCAPCHSHRRHVSPGHTPLDRFHDHYALSLLDDHLYHPDGQIDEEVYVFGSFTQSKMYRKGVRCTDCHNPHSLKLKFEGNKLCTQCHLEAKYDVPSHHFHKMGTKGAACVECHMPSKTYMGVDPRRDHSLRIPRPDLTVKLGTPNACNQCHTKPEENSEWAAQKVEEWYGPKRRDDPHYGEILAAGRAGKRDAEQSLIKLTREKEVGPIVRATAVSLLATRYNTPESREVVERALKSKEELVRRAALQGFEGWAPSSEQEASRIGKLLAEGLTDSSRGVRTEVARILAGLPIMPDTSQNKKALTKALDEYKAGLLADSDQSGSHMSLGMLYAQQGDLKKAEAELRTAIKLAPSAAGPRSNLAQLLEQQGRDEEVKQLRTKEAELLARDAKLLPENAMLQYRLGLLYYLLGREDEAVTALKKACELEPQSADFRLMLTLLYEKQQKWKLAWESAAALVRLQPNNQQFRQIYLNMHQKANPESN
;
A
#
# COMPACT_ATOMS: atom_id res chain seq x y z
N GLU A 1 -32.18 11.15 4.86
CA GLU A 1 -31.56 9.94 4.29
C GLU A 1 -30.22 9.63 4.93
N TRP A 2 -29.32 10.61 5.12
CA TRP A 2 -28.02 10.38 5.74
C TRP A 2 -28.06 9.96 7.22
N LYS A 3 -28.93 10.57 8.03
CA LYS A 3 -29.09 10.20 9.44
C LYS A 3 -29.45 8.71 9.58
N GLY A 4 -28.68 7.97 10.37
CA GLY A 4 -28.77 6.53 10.57
C GLY A 4 -28.09 5.67 9.49
N SER A 5 -27.38 6.27 8.54
CA SER A 5 -26.53 5.53 7.59
C SER A 5 -25.20 5.12 8.24
N ASP A 6 -24.47 4.19 7.61
CA ASP A 6 -23.15 3.76 8.10
C ASP A 6 -22.11 4.91 8.09
N HIS A 7 -22.29 5.96 7.28
CA HIS A 7 -21.44 7.17 7.32
C HIS A 7 -21.74 8.04 8.54
N ASP A 8 -23.03 8.19 8.87
CA ASP A 8 -23.48 8.87 10.08
C ASP A 8 -23.04 8.12 11.35
N LEU A 9 -23.02 6.79 11.27
CA LEU A 9 -22.65 5.89 12.36
C LEU A 9 -21.19 5.42 12.33
N ALA A 10 -20.36 6.01 11.45
CA ALA A 10 -19.01 5.54 11.19
C ALA A 10 -18.13 5.51 12.45
N MET A 11 -18.34 6.46 13.37
CA MET A 11 -17.73 6.51 14.69
C MET A 11 -18.67 7.25 15.64
N ASN A 12 -18.75 6.83 16.91
CA ASN A 12 -19.60 7.48 17.92
C ASN A 12 -18.99 7.37 19.32
N PRO A 13 -19.41 8.21 20.28
CA PRO A 13 -19.05 8.01 21.68
C PRO A 13 -19.64 6.70 22.21
N ALA A 14 -18.90 6.02 23.08
CA ALA A 14 -19.34 4.76 23.68
C ALA A 14 -20.40 5.01 24.76
N THR A 15 -21.66 5.09 24.33
CA THR A 15 -22.83 5.28 25.19
C THR A 15 -23.82 4.13 25.01
N PRO A 16 -24.83 3.98 25.88
CA PRO A 16 -25.86 2.94 25.73
C PRO A 16 -26.63 2.97 24.40
N GLU A 17 -26.63 4.11 23.70
CA GLU A 17 -27.25 4.23 22.38
C GLU A 17 -26.40 3.58 21.26
N PHE A 18 -25.06 3.65 21.37
CA PHE A 18 -24.16 3.28 20.27
C PHE A 18 -23.36 2.00 20.49
N VAL A 19 -23.22 1.54 21.73
CA VAL A 19 -22.53 0.28 22.04
C VAL A 19 -23.44 -0.91 21.72
N LEU A 20 -23.02 -1.73 20.76
CA LEU A 20 -23.75 -2.91 20.31
C LEU A 20 -23.27 -4.21 20.97
N GLY A 21 -22.04 -4.22 21.49
CA GLY A 21 -21.42 -5.39 22.08
C GLY A 21 -21.96 -5.75 23.45
N ASP A 22 -21.81 -7.03 23.79
CA ASP A 22 -22.23 -7.57 25.09
C ASP A 22 -21.14 -7.34 26.16
N PHE A 23 -21.36 -6.35 27.03
CA PHE A 23 -20.50 -6.03 28.17
C PHE A 23 -21.04 -6.57 29.51
N ASP A 24 -21.89 -7.61 29.50
CA ASP A 24 -22.42 -8.24 30.71
C ASP A 24 -21.46 -9.31 31.28
N ASN A 25 -20.27 -8.86 31.69
CA ASN A 25 -19.23 -9.70 32.31
C ASN A 25 -18.80 -10.89 31.43
N THR A 26 -18.69 -10.66 30.12
CA THR A 26 -18.21 -11.66 29.18
C THR A 26 -16.67 -11.74 29.23
N GLU A 27 -16.12 -12.94 29.04
CA GLU A 27 -14.68 -13.19 28.96
C GLU A 27 -14.34 -13.96 27.68
N LEU A 28 -13.17 -13.67 27.12
CA LEU A 28 -12.62 -14.37 25.97
C LEU A 28 -11.11 -14.55 26.16
N GLU A 29 -10.63 -15.77 25.95
CA GLU A 29 -9.20 -16.09 25.97
C GLU A 29 -8.69 -16.30 24.53
N HIS A 30 -7.55 -15.69 24.21
CA HIS A 30 -6.85 -15.88 22.94
C HIS A 30 -5.34 -15.88 23.19
N PHE A 31 -4.64 -16.93 22.77
CA PHE A 31 -3.21 -17.17 23.04
C PHE A 31 -2.77 -16.94 24.50
N GLY A 32 -3.57 -17.39 25.47
CA GLY A 32 -3.28 -17.22 26.90
C GLY A 32 -3.50 -15.80 27.43
N ILE A 33 -4.01 -14.88 26.60
CA ILE A 33 -4.46 -13.56 27.02
C ILE A 33 -5.96 -13.62 27.27
N THR A 34 -6.35 -13.53 28.54
CA THR A 34 -7.76 -13.41 28.94
C THR A 34 -8.19 -11.94 28.95
N SER A 35 -9.19 -11.62 28.13
CA SER A 35 -9.83 -10.31 28.12
C SER A 35 -11.25 -10.39 28.66
N SER A 36 -11.70 -9.37 29.38
CA SER A 36 -13.08 -9.29 29.89
C SER A 36 -13.75 -7.96 29.56
N MET A 37 -15.05 -8.03 29.24
CA MET A 37 -15.88 -6.90 28.84
C MET A 37 -16.93 -6.68 29.92
N THR A 38 -16.89 -5.51 30.55
CA THR A 38 -17.75 -5.16 31.70
C THR A 38 -18.40 -3.79 31.51
N ARG A 39 -19.57 -3.60 32.12
CA ARG A 39 -20.29 -2.33 32.14
C ARG A 39 -20.54 -1.87 33.58
N GLU A 40 -20.37 -0.58 33.84
CA GLU A 40 -20.75 0.07 35.10
C GLU A 40 -21.56 1.33 34.81
N GLY A 41 -22.86 1.29 35.10
CA GLY A 41 -23.77 2.37 34.70
C GLY A 41 -23.77 2.54 33.18
N ASP A 42 -23.41 3.73 32.70
CA ASP A 42 -23.33 4.05 31.26
C ASP A 42 -21.91 3.96 30.69
N LYS A 43 -20.94 3.46 31.48
CA LYS A 43 -19.55 3.28 31.06
C LYS A 43 -19.23 1.83 30.75
N TYR A 44 -18.38 1.65 29.74
CA TYR A 44 -17.98 0.35 29.20
C TYR A 44 -16.48 0.17 29.38
N TYR A 45 -16.06 -1.04 29.71
CA TYR A 45 -14.66 -1.34 30.00
C TYR A 45 -14.22 -2.65 29.38
N VAL A 46 -13.01 -2.64 28.85
CA VAL A 46 -12.28 -3.85 28.44
C VAL A 46 -11.07 -4.01 29.35
N THR A 47 -10.94 -5.18 29.96
CA THR A 47 -9.77 -5.53 30.77
C THR A 47 -8.92 -6.52 29.99
N THR A 48 -7.73 -6.11 29.55
CA THR A 48 -6.83 -6.92 28.70
C THR A 48 -5.36 -6.60 28.98
N GLN A 49 -4.41 -7.23 28.29
CA GLN A 49 -2.99 -6.93 28.42
C GLN A 49 -2.70 -5.49 27.97
N GLY A 50 -2.11 -4.69 28.87
CA GLY A 50 -1.71 -3.32 28.61
C GLY A 50 -0.30 -3.18 28.03
N PRO A 51 0.18 -1.94 27.84
CA PRO A 51 1.50 -1.66 27.25
C PRO A 51 2.68 -2.11 28.14
N ASP A 52 2.45 -2.40 29.42
CA ASP A 52 3.45 -2.95 30.34
C ASP A 52 3.38 -4.50 30.43
N GLY A 53 2.58 -5.13 29.59
CA GLY A 53 2.34 -6.58 29.58
C GLY A 53 1.39 -7.07 30.68
N LYS A 54 0.87 -6.19 31.55
CA LYS A 54 -0.02 -6.57 32.65
C LYS A 54 -1.48 -6.40 32.27
N ARG A 55 -2.34 -7.22 32.88
CA ARG A 55 -3.80 -7.09 32.74
C ARG A 55 -4.25 -5.76 33.35
N THR A 56 -4.75 -4.86 32.49
CA THR A 56 -5.15 -3.50 32.82
C THR A 56 -6.58 -3.27 32.33
N ARG A 57 -7.34 -2.44 33.07
CA ARG A 57 -8.71 -2.08 32.73
C ARG A 57 -8.73 -0.76 31.96
N PHE A 58 -9.34 -0.76 30.77
CA PHE A 58 -9.45 0.40 29.89
C PHE A 58 -10.92 0.80 29.73
N GLU A 59 -11.22 2.08 29.91
CA GLU A 59 -12.54 2.63 29.55
C GLU A 59 -12.64 2.72 28.03
N VAL A 60 -13.72 2.18 27.48
CA VAL A 60 -14.07 2.35 26.07
C VAL A 60 -14.64 3.75 25.90
N LYS A 61 -13.95 4.59 25.15
CA LYS A 61 -14.35 5.99 24.92
C LYS A 61 -15.20 6.14 23.67
N TYR A 62 -14.89 5.35 22.65
CA TYR A 62 -15.54 5.44 21.33
C TYR A 62 -15.79 4.06 20.74
N VAL A 63 -16.74 4.01 19.81
CA VAL A 63 -17.02 2.86 18.95
C VAL A 63 -16.81 3.25 17.49
N ILE A 64 -16.33 2.31 16.68
CA ILE A 64 -16.12 2.47 15.25
C ILE A 64 -16.79 1.32 14.50
N GLY A 65 -17.54 1.65 13.46
CA GLY A 65 -18.36 0.69 12.72
C GLY A 65 -19.70 0.36 13.38
N VAL A 66 -20.59 -0.23 12.58
CA VAL A 66 -21.96 -0.60 12.96
C VAL A 66 -22.37 -1.97 12.44
N ARG A 67 -21.96 -2.36 11.22
CA ARG A 67 -22.16 -3.68 10.61
C ARG A 67 -21.07 -3.96 9.57
N PRO A 68 -20.66 -5.22 9.36
CA PRO A 68 -21.07 -6.40 10.14
C PRO A 68 -20.35 -6.50 11.50
N LEU A 69 -19.43 -5.59 11.79
CA LEU A 69 -18.67 -5.57 13.03
C LEU A 69 -18.62 -4.16 13.66
N GLN A 70 -18.37 -4.12 14.96
CA GLN A 70 -18.08 -2.91 15.72
C GLN A 70 -16.79 -3.12 16.53
N GLN A 71 -15.84 -2.19 16.39
CA GLN A 71 -14.62 -2.17 17.20
C GLN A 71 -14.71 -1.06 18.26
N TYR A 72 -13.87 -1.18 19.29
CA TYR A 72 -13.93 -0.37 20.50
C TYR A 72 -12.61 0.33 20.73
N LEU A 73 -12.65 1.61 21.09
CA LEU A 73 -11.47 2.45 21.18
C LEU A 73 -11.21 2.89 22.62
N ALA A 74 -9.94 2.79 23.03
CA ALA A 74 -9.46 3.27 24.31
C ALA A 74 -8.48 4.43 24.11
N GLU A 75 -8.50 5.40 25.03
CA GLU A 75 -7.51 6.48 25.06
C GLU A 75 -6.36 6.10 25.99
N LEU A 76 -5.14 6.17 25.48
CA LEU A 76 -3.90 5.99 26.20
C LEU A 76 -3.21 7.35 26.42
N ALA A 77 -2.11 7.34 27.19
CA ALA A 77 -1.33 8.54 27.46
C ALA A 77 -0.90 9.28 26.18
N ARG A 78 -0.87 10.62 26.27
CA ARG A 78 -0.44 11.57 25.23
C ARG A 78 -1.39 11.61 24.01
N GLY A 79 -2.68 11.43 24.24
CA GLY A 79 -3.73 11.58 23.21
C GLY A 79 -3.79 10.44 22.19
N ARG A 80 -3.12 9.31 22.47
CA ARG A 80 -3.12 8.14 21.59
C ARG A 80 -4.44 7.39 21.75
N ILE A 81 -5.23 7.32 20.69
CA ILE A 81 -6.42 6.47 20.65
C ILE A 81 -6.02 5.15 20.00
N GLN A 82 -6.31 4.05 20.68
CA GLN A 82 -6.00 2.70 20.22
C GLN A 82 -7.25 1.88 19.99
N VAL A 83 -7.23 1.07 18.94
CA VAL A 83 -8.24 0.04 18.71
C VAL A 83 -7.97 -1.11 19.68
N LEU A 84 -8.95 -1.42 20.54
CA LEU A 84 -8.86 -2.56 21.43
C LEU A 84 -8.82 -3.87 20.62
N PRO A 85 -8.17 -4.92 21.13
CA PRO A 85 -7.92 -6.13 20.34
C PRO A 85 -9.18 -6.97 20.07
N LEU A 86 -10.29 -6.64 20.74
CA LEU A 86 -11.57 -7.35 20.62
C LEU A 86 -12.56 -6.58 19.76
N THR A 87 -13.28 -7.34 18.95
CA THR A 87 -14.30 -6.84 18.04
C THR A 87 -15.60 -7.58 18.27
N TRP A 88 -16.71 -6.87 18.13
CA TRP A 88 -18.04 -7.44 18.21
C TRP A 88 -18.58 -7.71 16.80
N ASP A 89 -18.87 -8.97 16.52
CA ASP A 89 -19.63 -9.37 15.35
C ASP A 89 -21.11 -9.08 15.60
N THR A 90 -21.65 -8.12 14.87
CA THR A 90 -23.01 -7.60 15.08
C THR A 90 -24.08 -8.52 14.48
N GLU A 91 -23.69 -9.41 13.56
CA GLU A 91 -24.59 -10.35 12.90
C GLU A 91 -24.69 -11.64 13.72
N MET A 92 -23.55 -12.24 14.06
CA MET A 92 -23.50 -13.46 14.89
C MET A 92 -23.62 -13.18 16.39
N LYS A 93 -23.55 -11.91 16.81
CA LYS A 93 -23.63 -11.45 18.20
C LYS A 93 -22.60 -12.14 19.10
N ARG A 94 -21.33 -12.03 18.72
CA ARG A 94 -20.21 -12.64 19.46
C ARG A 94 -18.97 -11.76 19.48
N TRP A 95 -18.17 -11.92 20.52
CA TRP A 95 -16.82 -11.37 20.61
C TRP A 95 -15.82 -12.25 19.87
N TYR A 96 -14.87 -11.61 19.21
CA TYR A 96 -13.72 -12.27 18.58
C TYR A 96 -12.52 -11.32 18.48
N TYR A 97 -11.34 -11.87 18.20
CA TYR A 97 -10.12 -11.11 17.92
C TYR A 97 -9.93 -10.98 16.41
N VAL A 98 -9.66 -9.75 15.92
CA VAL A 98 -9.52 -9.46 14.47
C VAL A 98 -8.14 -9.86 13.91
N SER A 99 -7.10 -10.08 14.74
CA SER A 99 -5.82 -10.67 14.27
C SER A 99 -4.83 -11.01 15.41
N PRO A 100 -3.80 -11.85 15.16
CA PRO A 100 -3.62 -12.82 14.07
C PRO A 100 -3.64 -14.28 14.61
N ASP A 101 -3.07 -15.23 13.86
CA ASP A 101 -2.84 -16.64 14.22
C ASP A 101 -1.74 -16.85 15.28
N GLU A 102 -1.12 -15.77 15.78
CA GLU A 102 -0.06 -15.78 16.80
C GLU A 102 -0.14 -14.55 17.73
N PRO A 103 0.35 -14.61 18.99
CA PRO A 103 0.32 -13.44 19.88
C PRO A 103 1.44 -12.43 19.56
N PHE A 104 1.10 -11.13 19.62
CA PHE A 104 2.09 -10.05 19.61
C PHE A 104 2.42 -9.60 21.04
N GLY A 105 3.71 -9.46 21.35
CA GLY A 105 4.14 -8.91 22.63
C GLY A 105 3.95 -7.39 22.72
N PRO A 106 3.92 -6.79 23.93
CA PRO A 106 3.68 -5.36 24.11
C PRO A 106 4.65 -4.41 23.38
N ASP A 107 5.86 -4.88 23.08
CA ASP A 107 6.88 -4.13 22.33
C ASP A 107 6.75 -4.25 20.81
N ASP A 108 5.82 -5.08 20.33
CA ASP A 108 5.58 -5.30 18.90
C ASP A 108 4.72 -4.16 18.31
N PRO A 109 5.10 -3.59 17.15
CA PRO A 109 4.27 -2.59 16.47
C PRO A 109 2.82 -3.02 16.20
N LEU A 110 2.59 -4.32 16.00
CA LEU A 110 1.28 -4.91 15.69
C LEU A 110 0.47 -5.29 16.93
N HIS A 111 1.05 -5.24 18.13
CA HIS A 111 0.26 -5.31 19.36
C HIS A 111 -0.75 -4.15 19.39
N TRP A 112 -1.91 -4.34 20.03
CA TRP A 112 -2.98 -3.35 20.02
C TRP A 112 -2.58 -2.00 20.66
N THR A 113 -1.55 -1.98 21.51
CA THR A 113 -0.96 -0.74 22.05
C THR A 113 0.17 -0.16 21.20
N GLY A 114 0.58 -0.89 20.16
CA GLY A 114 1.67 -0.57 19.25
C GLY A 114 1.33 0.55 18.27
N SER A 115 2.34 0.97 17.49
CA SER A 115 2.21 2.08 16.55
C SER A 115 1.34 1.76 15.33
N ALA A 116 1.25 0.49 14.93
CA ALA A 116 0.48 0.07 13.74
C ALA A 116 -1.02 -0.11 14.01
N GLN A 117 -1.45 -0.01 15.28
CA GLN A 117 -2.86 -0.14 15.68
C GLN A 117 -3.49 1.21 16.12
N ASN A 118 -2.75 2.30 15.88
CA ASN A 118 -3.13 3.65 16.32
C ASN A 118 -4.23 4.26 15.44
N TRP A 119 -5.37 4.57 16.05
CA TRP A 119 -6.53 5.15 15.37
C TRP A 119 -6.24 6.55 14.80
N ASN A 120 -5.45 7.38 15.50
CA ASN A 120 -5.15 8.75 15.06
C ASN A 120 -4.47 8.77 13.68
N HIS A 121 -3.64 7.77 13.40
CA HIS A 121 -2.99 7.61 12.10
C HIS A 121 -3.85 6.83 11.10
N MET A 122 -4.39 5.69 11.52
CA MET A 122 -4.94 4.68 10.61
C MET A 122 -6.38 4.94 10.18
N CYS A 123 -7.19 5.54 11.05
CA CYS A 123 -8.65 5.51 10.90
C CYS A 123 -9.28 6.90 10.94
N ALA A 124 -8.70 7.84 11.69
CA ALA A 124 -9.35 9.10 12.02
C ALA A 124 -9.78 9.93 10.80
N GLU A 125 -8.96 9.99 9.75
CA GLU A 125 -9.27 10.74 8.53
C GLU A 125 -10.53 10.21 7.82
N CYS A 126 -10.75 8.89 7.82
CA CYS A 126 -11.88 8.25 7.15
C CYS A 126 -13.15 8.19 8.00
N HIS A 127 -13.04 8.39 9.32
CA HIS A 127 -14.13 8.21 10.28
C HIS A 127 -14.59 9.50 10.98
N THR A 128 -13.97 10.63 10.65
CA THR A 128 -14.33 11.95 11.20
C THR A 128 -14.44 13.00 10.09
N THR A 129 -15.03 14.15 10.41
CA THR A 129 -15.12 15.29 9.51
C THR A 129 -14.11 16.36 9.89
N ASN A 130 -13.39 16.89 8.90
CA ASN A 130 -12.41 17.98 9.08
C ASN A 130 -11.30 17.61 10.08
N TRP A 131 -10.72 16.42 9.88
CA TRP A 131 -9.65 15.89 10.71
C TRP A 131 -8.38 16.74 10.63
N ALA A 132 -7.84 17.09 11.79
CA ALA A 132 -6.52 17.68 11.94
C ALA A 132 -5.74 16.88 12.99
N LYS A 133 -4.64 16.25 12.56
CA LYS A 133 -3.83 15.36 13.40
C LYS A 133 -3.09 16.09 14.53
N ASN A 134 -2.57 17.30 14.26
CA ASN A 134 -1.87 18.18 15.21
C ASN A 134 -0.89 17.45 16.14
N TYR A 135 -0.06 16.56 15.56
CA TYR A 135 0.93 15.81 16.33
C TYR A 135 2.12 16.69 16.71
N ASP A 136 2.46 16.71 18.01
CA ASP A 136 3.67 17.37 18.50
C ASP A 136 4.80 16.35 18.64
N VAL A 137 5.79 16.46 17.75
CA VAL A 137 6.98 15.59 17.72
C VAL A 137 7.80 15.69 19.01
N ALA A 138 7.88 16.89 19.61
CA ALA A 138 8.72 17.12 20.78
C ALA A 138 8.21 16.36 22.00
N SER A 139 6.92 16.51 22.33
CA SER A 139 6.28 15.79 23.44
C SER A 139 5.80 14.38 23.08
N ASP A 140 5.80 14.01 21.79
CA ASP A 140 5.23 12.75 21.28
C ASP A 140 3.77 12.62 21.76
N ALA A 141 2.98 13.63 21.40
CA ALA A 141 1.59 13.79 21.80
C ALA A 141 0.69 14.16 20.63
N HIS A 142 -0.51 13.56 20.60
CA HIS A 142 -1.54 13.90 19.62
C HIS A 142 -2.49 14.96 20.18
N ASN A 143 -2.48 16.17 19.62
CA ASN A 143 -3.38 17.27 19.98
C ASN A 143 -4.49 17.45 18.93
N PHE A 144 -5.02 16.33 18.45
CA PHE A 144 -5.90 16.28 17.29
C PHE A 144 -7.21 17.04 17.49
N SER A 145 -7.87 17.39 16.38
CA SER A 145 -9.20 17.98 16.37
C SER A 145 -10.00 17.49 15.15
N PHE A 146 -11.32 17.49 15.28
CA PHE A 146 -12.26 17.26 14.18
C PHE A 146 -13.53 18.09 14.44
N SER A 147 -14.30 18.39 13.39
CA SER A 147 -15.59 19.08 13.52
C SER A 147 -16.69 18.13 14.01
N GLU A 148 -16.73 16.90 13.49
CA GLU A 148 -17.73 15.90 13.85
C GLU A 148 -17.14 14.49 13.90
N MET A 149 -17.62 13.68 14.85
CA MET A 149 -17.30 12.26 14.98
C MET A 149 -18.25 11.46 14.09
N ARG A 150 -18.05 11.56 12.77
CA ARG A 150 -18.76 10.86 11.70
C ARG A 150 -18.29 11.36 10.34
N VAL A 151 -18.67 10.66 9.27
CA VAL A 151 -18.56 11.16 7.90
C VAL A 151 -19.80 12.01 7.59
N SER A 152 -19.69 13.31 7.88
CA SER A 152 -20.78 14.28 7.75
C SER A 152 -20.90 14.86 6.34
N CYS A 153 -21.84 15.79 6.14
CA CYS A 153 -22.04 16.47 4.86
C CYS A 153 -20.77 17.18 4.36
N GLU A 154 -20.01 17.82 5.27
CA GLU A 154 -18.84 18.62 4.91
C GLU A 154 -17.67 17.75 4.42
N ALA A 155 -17.62 16.48 4.81
CA ALA A 155 -16.60 15.54 4.32
C ALA A 155 -16.67 15.35 2.80
N CYS A 156 -17.86 15.47 2.20
CA CYS A 156 -18.07 15.35 0.75
C CYS A 156 -18.38 16.69 0.06
N HIS A 157 -18.96 17.66 0.78
CA HIS A 157 -19.42 18.94 0.21
C HIS A 157 -18.56 20.14 0.60
N GLY A 158 -17.50 19.93 1.38
CA GLY A 158 -16.63 20.98 1.89
C GLY A 158 -17.29 21.77 3.02
N PRO A 159 -16.56 22.74 3.62
CA PRO A 159 -17.07 23.55 4.71
C PRO A 159 -18.35 24.31 4.34
N GLY A 160 -19.37 24.22 5.18
CA GLY A 160 -20.69 24.84 4.99
C GLY A 160 -20.77 26.29 5.47
N SER A 161 -19.70 26.89 6.00
CA SER A 161 -19.72 28.26 6.53
C SER A 161 -20.17 29.29 5.50
N ILE A 162 -19.59 29.28 4.29
CA ILE A 162 -19.97 30.16 3.18
C ILE A 162 -21.42 29.88 2.74
N HIS A 163 -21.83 28.61 2.74
CA HIS A 163 -23.21 28.25 2.42
C HIS A 163 -24.20 28.90 3.38
N LEU A 164 -23.92 28.87 4.68
CA LEU A 164 -24.75 29.50 5.71
C LEU A 164 -24.78 31.02 5.58
N GLU A 165 -23.63 31.66 5.32
CA GLU A 165 -23.58 33.10 5.07
C GLU A 165 -24.46 33.50 3.88
N LEU A 166 -24.35 32.77 2.76
CA LEU A 166 -25.15 33.01 1.56
C LEU A 166 -26.64 32.77 1.80
N ALA A 167 -27.00 31.69 2.50
CA ALA A 167 -28.39 31.34 2.81
C ALA A 167 -29.07 32.38 3.73
N ASN A 168 -28.31 32.98 4.64
CA ASN A 168 -28.80 34.02 5.56
C ASN A 168 -28.76 35.43 4.94
N SER A 169 -28.04 35.62 3.82
CA SER A 169 -27.98 36.91 3.13
C SER A 169 -29.30 37.22 2.43
N HIS A 170 -29.94 38.32 2.80
CA HIS A 170 -31.18 38.79 2.16
C HIS A 170 -30.83 39.58 0.88
N SER A 171 -30.28 38.90 -0.14
CA SER A 171 -29.97 39.53 -1.43
C SER A 171 -31.03 39.21 -2.48
N LEU A 172 -31.70 40.25 -2.98
CA LEU A 172 -32.61 40.18 -4.14
C LEU A 172 -31.88 39.78 -5.45
N PHE A 173 -30.55 39.86 -5.46
CA PHE A 173 -29.70 39.56 -6.62
C PHE A 173 -28.95 38.24 -6.46
N TRP A 174 -29.49 37.28 -5.70
CA TRP A 174 -28.89 35.94 -5.61
C TRP A 174 -28.87 35.26 -6.98
N ASP A 175 -27.72 35.35 -7.64
CA ASP A 175 -27.50 34.75 -8.95
C ASP A 175 -27.20 33.27 -8.76
N ARG A 176 -28.22 32.44 -9.05
CA ARG A 176 -28.17 30.97 -9.01
C ARG A 176 -27.03 30.35 -9.83
N ARG A 177 -26.36 31.13 -10.68
CA ARG A 177 -25.22 30.69 -11.50
C ARG A 177 -23.91 30.56 -10.70
N TYR A 178 -23.78 31.22 -9.54
CA TYR A 178 -22.58 31.15 -8.68
C TYR A 178 -22.63 30.07 -7.58
N GLY A 179 -23.72 29.30 -7.52
CA GLY A 179 -23.85 28.13 -6.64
C GLY A 179 -24.21 28.46 -5.19
N TYR A 180 -24.07 27.46 -4.31
CA TYR A 180 -24.51 27.51 -2.91
C TYR A 180 -23.36 27.59 -1.89
N GLY A 181 -22.12 27.81 -2.32
CA GLY A 181 -20.96 27.75 -1.42
C GLY A 181 -20.58 26.33 -0.97
N LEU A 182 -21.10 25.29 -1.64
CA LEU A 182 -20.77 23.88 -1.40
C LEU A 182 -20.17 23.25 -2.66
N ALA A 183 -19.30 22.25 -2.47
CA ALA A 183 -18.72 21.47 -3.54
C ALA A 183 -19.78 20.71 -4.35
N LYS A 184 -19.72 20.87 -5.68
CA LYS A 184 -20.64 20.22 -6.62
C LYS A 184 -20.00 18.97 -7.24
N LEU A 185 -20.29 17.82 -6.65
CA LEU A 185 -19.77 16.53 -7.12
C LEU A 185 -20.42 16.03 -8.42
N LYS A 186 -21.63 16.51 -8.74
CA LYS A 186 -22.30 16.19 -10.02
C LYS A 186 -21.77 17.11 -11.14
N GLY A 187 -20.65 16.69 -11.73
CA GLY A 187 -19.98 17.38 -12.83
C GLY A 187 -20.29 16.82 -14.23
N LYS A 188 -19.60 17.36 -15.24
CA LYS A 188 -19.64 16.89 -16.64
C LYS A 188 -19.10 15.47 -16.78
N ASP A 189 -18.08 15.13 -16.01
CA ASP A 189 -17.48 13.81 -15.92
C ASP A 189 -17.62 13.21 -14.51
N ALA A 190 -17.07 12.02 -14.33
CA ALA A 190 -17.10 11.27 -13.08
C ALA A 190 -16.04 11.74 -12.06
N THR A 191 -15.02 12.48 -12.50
CA THR A 191 -13.77 12.67 -11.75
C THR A 191 -13.99 13.30 -10.39
N ALA A 192 -14.69 14.45 -10.33
CA ALA A 192 -14.94 15.15 -9.08
C ALA A 192 -15.64 14.27 -8.03
N GLN A 193 -16.58 13.41 -8.45
CA GLN A 193 -17.25 12.49 -7.53
C GLN A 193 -16.32 11.35 -7.10
N LEU A 194 -15.67 10.68 -8.05
CA LEU A 194 -14.81 9.54 -7.75
C LEU A 194 -13.66 9.94 -6.82
N GLU A 195 -13.05 11.10 -7.09
CA GLU A 195 -11.94 11.63 -6.29
C GLU A 195 -12.38 12.18 -4.93
N SER A 196 -13.67 12.46 -4.71
CA SER A 196 -14.19 12.80 -3.38
C SER A 196 -14.50 11.56 -2.53
N CYS A 197 -14.72 10.39 -3.17
CA CYS A 197 -14.90 9.11 -2.46
C CYS A 197 -13.55 8.40 -2.19
N ALA A 198 -12.58 8.57 -3.09
CA ALA A 198 -11.30 7.88 -3.06
C ALA A 198 -10.48 8.07 -1.76
N PRO A 199 -10.50 9.24 -1.08
CA PRO A 199 -9.81 9.42 0.19
C PRO A 199 -10.31 8.55 1.33
N CYS A 200 -11.40 7.81 1.21
CA CYS A 200 -11.78 6.82 2.23
C CYS A 200 -11.87 5.42 1.65
N HIS A 201 -12.20 5.31 0.37
CA HIS A 201 -12.42 4.04 -0.32
C HIS A 201 -11.20 3.56 -1.12
N SER A 202 -9.98 3.89 -0.68
CA SER A 202 -8.74 3.44 -1.32
C SER A 202 -7.60 3.20 -0.34
N HIS A 203 -6.77 2.20 -0.64
CA HIS A 203 -5.45 2.07 -0.03
C HIS A 203 -4.48 3.05 -0.71
N ARG A 204 -3.89 3.95 0.07
CA ARG A 204 -3.16 5.13 -0.40
C ARG A 204 -2.12 5.58 0.62
N ARG A 205 -1.14 6.37 0.17
CA ARG A 205 -0.24 7.16 1.02
C ARG A 205 -0.57 8.65 0.97
N HIS A 206 -0.26 9.42 2.02
CA HIS A 206 -0.33 10.88 1.95
C HIS A 206 0.77 11.46 1.05
N VAL A 207 0.40 12.52 0.33
CA VAL A 207 1.28 13.38 -0.48
C VAL A 207 1.29 14.79 0.10
N SER A 208 0.14 15.27 0.57
CA SER A 208 -0.02 16.62 1.10
C SER A 208 -1.22 16.70 2.03
N PRO A 209 -1.14 17.44 3.16
CA PRO A 209 -2.26 17.60 4.08
C PRO A 209 -3.37 18.48 3.48
N GLY A 210 -4.50 18.57 4.19
CA GLY A 210 -5.53 19.57 3.94
C GLY A 210 -6.35 19.34 2.66
N HIS A 211 -6.63 18.08 2.33
CA HIS A 211 -7.53 17.75 1.24
C HIS A 211 -8.93 18.33 1.48
N THR A 212 -9.51 18.93 0.45
CA THR A 212 -10.91 19.36 0.43
C THR A 212 -11.65 18.76 -0.78
N PRO A 213 -12.98 18.62 -0.71
CA PRO A 213 -13.74 18.13 -1.85
C PRO A 213 -13.53 19.00 -3.09
N LEU A 214 -13.39 18.36 -4.26
CA LEU A 214 -12.96 18.92 -5.56
C LEU A 214 -11.45 19.11 -5.75
N ASP A 215 -10.63 18.96 -4.71
CA ASP A 215 -9.19 18.82 -4.92
C ASP A 215 -8.92 17.55 -5.71
N ARG A 216 -7.85 17.58 -6.50
CA ARG A 216 -7.42 16.40 -7.23
C ARG A 216 -6.92 15.37 -6.24
N PHE A 217 -7.40 14.13 -6.35
CA PHE A 217 -7.00 13.05 -5.43
C PHE A 217 -5.48 12.91 -5.34
N HIS A 218 -4.80 12.92 -6.49
CA HIS A 218 -3.35 12.75 -6.56
C HIS A 218 -2.51 13.97 -6.15
N ASP A 219 -3.16 15.08 -5.78
CA ASP A 219 -2.47 16.19 -5.14
C ASP A 219 -2.28 15.96 -3.64
N HIS A 220 -3.10 15.10 -3.03
CA HIS A 220 -3.09 14.83 -1.58
C HIS A 220 -2.78 13.38 -1.25
N TYR A 221 -3.01 12.45 -2.17
CA TYR A 221 -2.85 11.02 -1.93
C TYR A 221 -2.23 10.28 -3.12
N ALA A 222 -1.46 9.24 -2.85
CA ALA A 222 -0.95 8.34 -3.87
C ALA A 222 -1.58 6.94 -3.71
N LEU A 223 -2.50 6.61 -4.62
CA LEU A 223 -3.15 5.29 -4.74
C LEU A 223 -2.10 4.19 -4.92
N SER A 224 -2.21 3.09 -4.17
CA SER A 224 -1.37 1.91 -4.40
C SER A 224 -1.61 1.29 -5.78
N LEU A 225 -0.58 0.67 -6.36
CA LEU A 225 -0.71 -0.04 -7.64
C LEU A 225 -1.25 -1.45 -7.39
N LEU A 226 -1.28 -2.28 -8.44
CA LEU A 226 -1.56 -3.71 -8.28
C LEU A 226 -0.30 -4.39 -7.75
N ASP A 227 0.07 -4.07 -6.52
CA ASP A 227 1.22 -4.63 -5.81
C ASP A 227 0.90 -6.06 -5.34
N ASP A 228 1.92 -6.92 -5.22
CA ASP A 228 1.78 -8.37 -5.02
C ASP A 228 1.17 -8.80 -3.69
N HIS A 229 1.37 -8.01 -2.64
CA HIS A 229 0.80 -8.20 -1.30
C HIS A 229 -0.56 -7.51 -1.11
N LEU A 230 -1.05 -6.79 -2.12
CA LEU A 230 -2.33 -6.06 -2.06
C LEU A 230 -3.36 -6.66 -3.03
N TYR A 231 -2.88 -7.12 -4.19
CA TYR A 231 -3.69 -7.65 -5.27
C TYR A 231 -3.09 -8.93 -5.83
N HIS A 232 -3.97 -9.89 -6.09
CA HIS A 232 -3.68 -11.02 -6.96
C HIS A 232 -3.22 -10.53 -8.35
N PRO A 233 -2.39 -11.29 -9.10
CA PRO A 233 -1.86 -10.84 -10.38
C PRO A 233 -2.92 -10.44 -11.41
N ASP A 234 -4.11 -11.05 -11.37
CA ASP A 234 -5.24 -10.70 -12.21
C ASP A 234 -6.03 -9.48 -11.71
N GLY A 235 -5.52 -8.77 -10.70
CA GLY A 235 -6.08 -7.55 -10.16
C GLY A 235 -7.22 -7.74 -9.16
N GLN A 236 -7.55 -8.97 -8.75
CA GLN A 236 -8.47 -9.20 -7.62
C GLN A 236 -7.84 -8.70 -6.32
N ILE A 237 -8.69 -8.16 -5.44
CA ILE A 237 -8.30 -7.80 -4.07
C ILE A 237 -7.72 -9.02 -3.35
N ASP A 238 -6.62 -8.84 -2.63
CA ASP A 238 -6.07 -9.86 -1.73
C ASP A 238 -6.15 -9.40 -0.27
N GLU A 239 -5.76 -8.14 -0.01
CA GLU A 239 -5.80 -7.48 1.29
C GLU A 239 -6.79 -6.30 1.33
N GLU A 240 -6.78 -5.51 2.40
CA GLU A 240 -7.57 -4.28 2.52
C GLU A 240 -7.11 -3.19 1.54
N VAL A 241 -7.64 -3.27 0.33
CA VAL A 241 -7.42 -2.29 -0.75
C VAL A 241 -8.66 -1.44 -1.05
N TYR A 242 -9.72 -1.66 -0.27
CA TYR A 242 -11.04 -1.04 -0.44
C TYR A 242 -11.59 -1.28 -1.86
N VAL A 243 -12.08 -0.25 -2.55
CA VAL A 243 -12.80 -0.44 -3.83
C VAL A 243 -12.34 0.47 -4.96
N PHE A 244 -11.75 1.63 -4.68
CA PHE A 244 -11.39 2.59 -5.73
C PHE A 244 -10.34 2.04 -6.69
N GLY A 245 -9.27 1.43 -6.16
CA GLY A 245 -8.23 0.80 -6.98
C GLY A 245 -8.81 -0.25 -7.93
N SER A 246 -9.65 -1.17 -7.43
CA SER A 246 -10.39 -2.15 -8.24
C SER A 246 -11.31 -1.48 -9.26
N PHE A 247 -12.04 -0.44 -8.87
CA PHE A 247 -12.93 0.28 -9.77
C PHE A 247 -12.19 0.90 -10.96
N THR A 248 -11.00 1.47 -10.75
CA THR A 248 -10.20 2.05 -11.84
C THR A 248 -9.71 1.02 -12.88
N GLN A 249 -9.71 -0.27 -12.53
CA GLN A 249 -9.43 -1.37 -13.48
C GLN A 249 -10.62 -1.62 -14.43
N SER A 250 -11.84 -1.30 -13.99
CA SER A 250 -13.07 -1.73 -14.63
C SER A 250 -13.33 -1.05 -15.98
N LYS A 251 -14.12 -1.72 -16.83
CA LYS A 251 -14.69 -1.10 -18.03
C LYS A 251 -15.67 0.03 -17.67
N MET A 252 -16.31 -0.04 -16.51
CA MET A 252 -17.28 0.95 -16.03
C MET A 252 -16.61 2.30 -15.78
N TYR A 253 -15.47 2.30 -15.08
CA TYR A 253 -14.65 3.49 -14.88
C TYR A 253 -14.27 4.15 -16.22
N ARG A 254 -13.78 3.35 -17.18
CA ARG A 254 -13.43 3.84 -18.52
C ARG A 254 -14.62 4.35 -19.34
N LYS A 255 -15.84 3.99 -18.98
CA LYS A 255 -17.09 4.47 -19.60
C LYS A 255 -17.73 5.64 -18.84
N GLY A 256 -17.08 6.15 -17.79
CA GLY A 256 -17.54 7.32 -17.03
C GLY A 256 -18.66 7.03 -16.04
N VAL A 257 -18.88 5.75 -15.69
CA VAL A 257 -19.79 5.35 -14.61
C VAL A 257 -19.23 5.84 -13.28
N ARG A 258 -20.13 6.29 -12.39
CA ARG A 258 -19.80 6.88 -11.10
C ARG A 258 -20.28 5.98 -9.96
N CYS A 259 -19.73 6.17 -8.76
CA CYS A 259 -20.21 5.47 -7.56
C CYS A 259 -21.71 5.67 -7.36
N THR A 260 -22.21 6.89 -7.57
CA THR A 260 -23.64 7.19 -7.40
C THR A 260 -24.53 6.64 -8.49
N ASP A 261 -24.02 6.00 -9.54
CA ASP A 261 -24.88 5.30 -10.50
C ASP A 261 -25.40 3.97 -9.92
N CYS A 262 -24.69 3.45 -8.92
CA CYS A 262 -25.06 2.24 -8.18
C CYS A 262 -25.53 2.54 -6.74
N HIS A 263 -24.93 3.52 -6.07
CA HIS A 263 -25.18 3.82 -4.66
C HIS A 263 -25.96 5.13 -4.47
N ASN A 264 -26.81 5.20 -3.45
CA ASN A 264 -27.27 6.47 -2.90
C ASN A 264 -26.22 6.98 -1.90
N PRO A 265 -25.58 8.13 -2.12
CA PRO A 265 -24.49 8.61 -1.27
C PRO A 265 -24.94 9.09 0.12
N HIS A 266 -26.24 9.32 0.33
CA HIS A 266 -26.77 9.72 1.62
C HIS A 266 -27.21 8.51 2.44
N SER A 267 -28.05 7.63 1.87
CA SER A 267 -28.50 6.44 2.61
C SER A 267 -27.51 5.27 2.59
N LEU A 268 -26.51 5.32 1.69
CA LEU A 268 -25.51 4.29 1.39
C LEU A 268 -26.06 2.98 0.82
N LYS A 269 -27.38 2.90 0.67
CA LYS A 269 -28.04 1.76 0.05
C LYS A 269 -27.81 1.75 -1.45
N LEU A 270 -27.96 0.56 -2.02
CA LEU A 270 -28.02 0.40 -3.47
C LEU A 270 -29.26 1.14 -4.02
N LYS A 271 -29.11 1.73 -5.21
CA LYS A 271 -30.22 2.41 -5.90
C LYS A 271 -31.33 1.45 -6.33
N PHE A 272 -30.94 0.22 -6.69
CA PHE A 272 -31.85 -0.85 -7.05
C PHE A 272 -31.41 -2.13 -6.35
N GLU A 273 -32.36 -2.94 -5.94
CA GLU A 273 -32.11 -4.23 -5.32
C GLU A 273 -31.85 -5.33 -6.36
N GLY A 274 -31.03 -6.31 -5.98
CA GLY A 274 -30.72 -7.47 -6.82
C GLY A 274 -30.12 -7.12 -8.19
N ASN A 275 -30.45 -7.94 -9.19
CA ASN A 275 -29.89 -7.83 -10.55
C ASN A 275 -30.32 -6.55 -11.27
N LYS A 276 -31.40 -5.89 -10.83
CA LYS A 276 -31.85 -4.61 -11.37
C LYS A 276 -30.78 -3.52 -11.29
N LEU A 277 -29.89 -3.60 -10.30
CA LEU A 277 -28.73 -2.72 -10.20
C LEU A 277 -27.83 -2.78 -11.44
N CYS A 278 -27.66 -3.97 -12.01
CA CYS A 278 -26.87 -4.18 -13.21
C CYS A 278 -27.73 -4.00 -14.46
N THR A 279 -28.97 -4.48 -14.44
CA THR A 279 -29.83 -4.51 -15.62
C THR A 279 -30.47 -3.16 -15.99
N GLN A 280 -30.30 -2.13 -15.16
CA GLN A 280 -30.59 -0.74 -15.56
C GLN A 280 -29.80 -0.31 -16.81
N CYS A 281 -28.64 -0.93 -17.08
CA CYS A 281 -27.81 -0.69 -18.26
C CYS A 281 -27.56 -1.97 -19.08
N HIS A 282 -27.51 -3.14 -18.44
CA HIS A 282 -27.31 -4.43 -19.11
C HIS A 282 -28.66 -5.06 -19.44
N LEU A 283 -28.93 -5.32 -20.72
CA LEU A 283 -30.21 -5.87 -21.16
C LEU A 283 -30.63 -7.11 -20.36
N GLU A 284 -31.67 -6.98 -19.52
CA GLU A 284 -32.17 -8.02 -18.60
C GLU A 284 -32.48 -9.32 -19.34
N ALA A 285 -33.23 -9.23 -20.44
CA ALA A 285 -33.62 -10.35 -21.29
C ALA A 285 -32.43 -11.13 -21.90
N LYS A 286 -31.21 -10.58 -21.84
CA LYS A 286 -29.98 -11.22 -22.32
C LYS A 286 -29.10 -11.74 -21.18
N TYR A 287 -29.05 -11.05 -20.06
CA TYR A 287 -28.06 -11.30 -19.01
C TYR A 287 -28.64 -11.88 -17.72
N ASP A 288 -29.87 -11.51 -17.34
CA ASP A 288 -30.54 -12.05 -16.14
C ASP A 288 -31.48 -13.20 -16.51
N VAL A 289 -30.90 -14.22 -17.15
CA VAL A 289 -31.62 -15.40 -17.65
C VAL A 289 -30.81 -16.67 -17.39
N PRO A 290 -31.46 -17.84 -17.18
CA PRO A 290 -30.74 -19.08 -16.87
C PRO A 290 -29.74 -19.51 -17.93
N SER A 291 -29.96 -19.16 -19.21
CA SER A 291 -29.01 -19.44 -20.29
C SER A 291 -27.75 -18.58 -20.24
N HIS A 292 -27.74 -17.51 -19.44
CA HIS A 292 -26.55 -16.70 -19.21
C HIS A 292 -25.84 -17.14 -17.93
N HIS A 293 -26.53 -17.25 -16.80
CA HIS A 293 -25.88 -17.51 -15.50
C HIS A 293 -25.88 -18.99 -15.10
N PHE A 294 -26.61 -19.87 -15.79
CA PHE A 294 -26.65 -21.33 -15.55
C PHE A 294 -27.10 -21.75 -14.15
N HIS A 295 -27.89 -20.90 -13.49
CA HIS A 295 -28.50 -21.17 -12.18
C HIS A 295 -30.02 -21.07 -12.26
N LYS A 296 -30.73 -21.57 -11.25
CA LYS A 296 -32.17 -21.35 -11.12
C LYS A 296 -32.43 -19.88 -10.75
N MET A 297 -33.42 -19.26 -11.41
CA MET A 297 -33.83 -17.89 -11.10
C MET A 297 -34.14 -17.72 -9.60
N GLY A 298 -33.75 -16.57 -9.05
CA GLY A 298 -33.95 -16.23 -7.64
C GLY A 298 -33.00 -16.92 -6.65
N THR A 299 -32.04 -17.72 -7.12
CA THR A 299 -30.98 -18.27 -6.24
C THR A 299 -29.81 -17.31 -6.11
N LYS A 300 -28.99 -17.45 -5.06
CA LYS A 300 -27.76 -16.65 -4.88
C LYS A 300 -26.85 -16.74 -6.11
N GLY A 301 -26.66 -17.92 -6.69
CA GLY A 301 -25.85 -18.11 -7.90
C GLY A 301 -26.40 -17.43 -9.17
N ALA A 302 -27.67 -17.02 -9.19
CA ALA A 302 -28.24 -16.21 -10.27
C ALA A 302 -27.97 -14.71 -10.12
N ALA A 303 -27.46 -14.24 -8.97
CA ALA A 303 -27.20 -12.83 -8.74
C ALA A 303 -25.91 -12.38 -9.45
N CYS A 304 -25.99 -11.31 -10.25
CA CYS A 304 -24.86 -10.81 -11.06
C CYS A 304 -23.61 -10.56 -10.23
N VAL A 305 -23.79 -10.00 -9.03
CA VAL A 305 -22.70 -9.61 -8.12
C VAL A 305 -21.91 -10.80 -7.57
N GLU A 306 -22.48 -12.00 -7.52
CA GLU A 306 -21.76 -13.18 -7.01
C GLU A 306 -20.66 -13.63 -7.97
N CYS A 307 -20.90 -13.51 -9.28
CA CYS A 307 -19.92 -13.89 -10.30
C CYS A 307 -19.02 -12.71 -10.72
N HIS A 308 -19.59 -11.51 -10.86
CA HIS A 308 -18.89 -10.36 -11.42
C HIS A 308 -18.21 -9.47 -10.38
N MET A 309 -18.58 -9.60 -9.10
CA MET A 309 -18.03 -8.83 -7.99
C MET A 309 -17.75 -9.78 -6.80
N PRO A 310 -16.87 -10.79 -6.99
CA PRO A 310 -16.58 -11.77 -5.95
C PRO A 310 -16.06 -11.06 -4.70
N SER A 311 -16.40 -11.60 -3.53
CA SER A 311 -15.99 -11.02 -2.25
C SER A 311 -14.72 -11.67 -1.70
N LYS A 312 -13.94 -10.87 -0.97
CA LYS A 312 -12.92 -11.33 -0.02
C LYS A 312 -13.39 -10.93 1.38
N THR A 313 -13.35 -11.85 2.33
CA THR A 313 -13.67 -11.54 3.73
C THR A 313 -12.47 -10.86 4.39
N TYR A 314 -12.72 -9.69 4.97
CA TYR A 314 -11.75 -8.92 5.73
C TYR A 314 -12.16 -8.89 7.22
N MET A 315 -11.20 -8.68 8.13
CA MET A 315 -11.40 -8.69 9.59
C MET A 315 -12.23 -9.88 10.11
N GLY A 316 -12.13 -11.05 9.45
CA GLY A 316 -12.84 -12.27 9.81
C GLY A 316 -14.33 -12.34 9.44
N VAL A 317 -15.06 -11.23 9.37
CA VAL A 317 -16.52 -11.22 9.20
C VAL A 317 -17.06 -10.18 8.20
N ASP A 318 -16.20 -9.37 7.56
CA ASP A 318 -16.62 -8.32 6.63
C ASP A 318 -16.39 -8.73 5.15
N PRO A 319 -17.42 -9.24 4.44
CA PRO A 319 -17.29 -9.59 3.03
C PRO A 319 -17.26 -8.34 2.14
N ARG A 320 -16.10 -8.06 1.53
CA ARG A 320 -15.92 -6.91 0.64
C ARG A 320 -15.88 -7.34 -0.82
N ARG A 321 -16.75 -6.74 -1.63
CA ARG A 321 -16.87 -7.07 -3.06
C ARG A 321 -15.83 -6.36 -3.91
N ASP A 322 -15.18 -7.10 -4.80
CA ASP A 322 -14.27 -6.53 -5.79
C ASP A 322 -15.02 -5.67 -6.81
N HIS A 323 -14.54 -4.44 -7.03
CA HIS A 323 -15.18 -3.45 -7.90
C HIS A 323 -14.56 -3.37 -9.30
N SER A 324 -13.79 -4.37 -9.74
CA SER A 324 -13.35 -4.43 -11.15
C SER A 324 -14.48 -4.83 -12.11
N LEU A 325 -15.58 -5.40 -11.58
CA LEU A 325 -16.77 -5.87 -12.31
C LEU A 325 -16.40 -6.78 -13.49
N ARG A 326 -15.60 -7.82 -13.21
CA ARG A 326 -14.92 -8.65 -14.21
C ARG A 326 -15.81 -9.74 -14.78
N ILE A 327 -15.48 -10.23 -15.97
CA ILE A 327 -16.07 -11.47 -16.51
C ILE A 327 -15.37 -12.65 -15.82
N PRO A 328 -16.10 -13.66 -15.31
CA PRO A 328 -15.49 -14.82 -14.63
C PRO A 328 -14.49 -15.56 -15.51
N ARG A 329 -13.30 -15.82 -14.95
CA ARG A 329 -12.14 -16.45 -15.59
C ARG A 329 -11.50 -17.51 -14.67
N PRO A 330 -12.20 -18.61 -14.32
CA PRO A 330 -11.62 -19.69 -13.51
C PRO A 330 -10.39 -20.36 -14.14
N ASP A 331 -10.19 -20.23 -15.45
CA ASP A 331 -8.95 -20.65 -16.11
C ASP A 331 -7.71 -19.90 -15.61
N LEU A 332 -7.86 -18.66 -15.11
CA LEU A 332 -6.77 -17.93 -14.46
C LEU A 332 -6.45 -18.49 -13.06
N THR A 333 -7.42 -19.09 -12.37
CA THR A 333 -7.13 -19.84 -11.14
C THR A 333 -6.23 -21.03 -11.44
N VAL A 334 -6.56 -21.81 -12.47
CA VAL A 334 -5.75 -22.97 -12.88
C VAL A 334 -4.32 -22.55 -13.25
N LYS A 335 -4.16 -21.43 -13.96
CA LYS A 335 -2.84 -20.95 -14.41
C LYS A 335 -2.02 -20.23 -13.34
N LEU A 336 -2.67 -19.42 -12.50
CA LEU A 336 -2.01 -18.42 -11.65
C LEU A 336 -2.27 -18.61 -10.14
N GLY A 337 -3.17 -19.52 -9.76
CA GLY A 337 -3.58 -19.70 -8.35
C GLY A 337 -4.48 -18.58 -7.81
N THR A 338 -4.95 -17.64 -8.65
CA THR A 338 -5.87 -16.56 -8.23
C THR A 338 -7.26 -17.10 -7.88
N PRO A 339 -8.04 -16.47 -6.97
CA PRO A 339 -9.37 -16.95 -6.63
C PRO A 339 -10.34 -16.86 -7.82
N ASN A 340 -11.44 -17.61 -7.79
CA ASN A 340 -12.54 -17.44 -8.74
C ASN A 340 -13.89 -17.53 -8.05
N ALA A 341 -14.90 -16.90 -8.68
CA ALA A 341 -16.24 -16.82 -8.13
C ALA A 341 -16.96 -18.18 -8.01
N CYS A 342 -16.69 -19.13 -8.91
CA CYS A 342 -17.38 -20.43 -8.91
C CYS A 342 -17.05 -21.22 -7.65
N ASN A 343 -15.76 -21.33 -7.33
CA ASN A 343 -15.27 -22.13 -6.19
C ASN A 343 -15.50 -21.47 -4.83
N GLN A 344 -16.13 -20.29 -4.77
CA GLN A 344 -16.65 -19.73 -3.50
C GLN A 344 -17.93 -20.42 -3.04
N CYS A 345 -18.70 -21.01 -3.96
CA CYS A 345 -19.95 -21.73 -3.67
C CYS A 345 -19.85 -23.23 -3.98
N HIS A 346 -19.04 -23.59 -4.98
CA HIS A 346 -18.79 -24.97 -5.39
C HIS A 346 -17.52 -25.50 -4.73
N THR A 347 -17.69 -26.11 -3.55
CA THR A 347 -16.59 -26.52 -2.67
C THR A 347 -16.42 -28.04 -2.58
N LYS A 348 -17.17 -28.80 -3.40
CA LYS A 348 -16.99 -30.26 -3.42
C LYS A 348 -15.64 -30.59 -4.06
N PRO A 349 -14.97 -31.69 -3.65
CA PRO A 349 -13.65 -32.05 -4.20
C PRO A 349 -13.60 -32.16 -5.73
N GLU A 350 -14.68 -32.64 -6.35
CA GLU A 350 -14.80 -32.77 -7.81
C GLU A 350 -15.12 -31.46 -8.53
N GLU A 351 -15.60 -30.44 -7.81
CA GLU A 351 -15.93 -29.12 -8.34
C GLU A 351 -14.75 -28.17 -8.14
N ASN A 352 -13.56 -28.56 -8.60
CA ASN A 352 -12.33 -27.77 -8.47
C ASN A 352 -12.21 -26.67 -9.56
N SER A 353 -11.07 -25.99 -9.61
CA SER A 353 -10.82 -24.89 -10.54
C SER A 353 -10.80 -25.34 -12.01
N GLU A 354 -10.28 -26.55 -12.28
CA GLU A 354 -10.29 -27.17 -13.59
C GLU A 354 -11.72 -27.47 -14.05
N TRP A 355 -12.55 -28.00 -13.17
CA TRP A 355 -13.98 -28.20 -13.42
C TRP A 355 -14.67 -26.88 -13.74
N ALA A 356 -14.42 -25.83 -12.95
CA ALA A 356 -15.03 -24.52 -13.18
C ALA A 356 -14.61 -23.93 -14.53
N ALA A 357 -13.33 -24.07 -14.90
CA ALA A 357 -12.81 -23.66 -16.20
C ALA A 357 -13.47 -24.43 -17.36
N GLN A 358 -13.60 -25.75 -17.23
CA GLN A 358 -14.28 -26.60 -18.22
C GLN A 358 -15.74 -26.20 -18.38
N LYS A 359 -16.48 -25.94 -17.30
CA LYS A 359 -17.88 -25.51 -17.37
C LYS A 359 -18.04 -24.17 -18.07
N VAL A 360 -17.18 -23.20 -17.79
CA VAL A 360 -17.19 -21.91 -18.48
C VAL A 360 -16.90 -22.08 -19.98
N GLU A 361 -15.99 -22.98 -20.36
CA GLU A 361 -15.71 -23.29 -21.76
C GLU A 361 -16.88 -24.01 -22.45
N GLU A 362 -17.51 -24.99 -21.80
CA GLU A 362 -18.73 -25.66 -22.30
C GLU A 362 -19.86 -24.65 -22.58
N TRP A 363 -20.04 -23.66 -21.69
CA TRP A 363 -21.14 -22.70 -21.75
C TRP A 363 -20.91 -21.54 -22.72
N TYR A 364 -19.69 -21.00 -22.78
CA TYR A 364 -19.39 -19.77 -23.51
C TYR A 364 -18.35 -19.94 -24.62
N GLY A 365 -17.86 -21.16 -24.82
CA GLY A 365 -16.81 -21.49 -25.76
C GLY A 365 -15.39 -21.15 -25.22
N PRO A 366 -14.35 -21.52 -26.00
CA PRO A 366 -12.96 -21.43 -25.56
C PRO A 366 -12.42 -20.01 -25.54
N LYS A 367 -13.12 -19.05 -26.16
CA LYS A 367 -12.65 -17.67 -26.31
C LYS A 367 -12.21 -17.03 -24.99
N ARG A 368 -12.94 -17.27 -23.89
CA ARG A 368 -12.55 -16.69 -22.59
C ARG A 368 -11.17 -17.19 -22.16
N ARG A 369 -10.94 -18.51 -22.23
CA ARG A 369 -9.65 -19.13 -21.91
C ARG A 369 -8.52 -18.66 -22.83
N ASP A 370 -8.83 -18.52 -24.12
CA ASP A 370 -7.86 -18.19 -25.16
C ASP A 370 -7.52 -16.69 -25.21
N ASP A 371 -8.44 -15.82 -24.77
CA ASP A 371 -8.22 -14.38 -24.68
C ASP A 371 -7.17 -14.10 -23.57
N PRO A 372 -5.99 -13.54 -23.93
CA PRO A 372 -4.94 -13.26 -22.95
C PRO A 372 -5.42 -12.28 -21.89
N HIS A 373 -5.12 -12.57 -20.63
CA HIS A 373 -5.40 -11.65 -19.53
C HIS A 373 -4.13 -10.91 -19.10
N TYR A 374 -4.23 -9.63 -18.74
CA TYR A 374 -3.08 -8.88 -18.24
C TYR A 374 -2.48 -9.52 -16.97
N GLY A 375 -3.27 -10.30 -16.23
CA GLY A 375 -2.79 -11.00 -15.03
C GLY A 375 -1.70 -12.02 -15.29
N GLU A 376 -1.71 -12.69 -16.45
CA GLU A 376 -0.62 -13.60 -16.85
C GLU A 376 0.68 -12.81 -17.07
N ILE A 377 0.57 -11.62 -17.66
CA ILE A 377 1.70 -10.71 -17.92
C ILE A 377 2.25 -10.16 -16.60
N LEU A 378 1.38 -9.68 -15.70
CA LEU A 378 1.80 -9.15 -14.39
C LEU A 378 2.42 -10.24 -13.52
N ALA A 379 1.87 -11.45 -13.51
CA ALA A 379 2.45 -12.59 -12.79
C ALA A 379 3.87 -12.91 -13.28
N ALA A 380 4.06 -12.99 -14.61
CA ALA A 380 5.36 -13.24 -15.20
C ALA A 380 6.37 -12.10 -14.93
N GLY A 381 5.90 -10.85 -14.94
CA GLY A 381 6.68 -9.66 -14.59
C GLY A 381 7.11 -9.63 -13.12
N ARG A 382 6.20 -9.95 -12.19
CA ARG A 382 6.48 -10.08 -10.75
C ARG A 382 7.54 -11.16 -10.48
N ALA A 383 7.48 -12.27 -11.22
CA ALA A 383 8.46 -13.34 -11.16
C ALA A 383 9.80 -13.02 -11.87
N GLY A 384 9.96 -11.82 -12.45
CA GLY A 384 11.20 -11.40 -13.12
C GLY A 384 11.53 -12.21 -14.38
N LYS A 385 10.55 -12.83 -15.04
CA LYS A 385 10.80 -13.64 -16.24
C LYS A 385 11.24 -12.76 -17.41
N ARG A 386 12.34 -13.14 -18.08
CA ARG A 386 12.93 -12.35 -19.19
C ARG A 386 11.99 -12.16 -20.37
N ASP A 387 11.20 -13.18 -20.70
CA ASP A 387 10.23 -13.18 -21.81
C ASP A 387 8.97 -12.34 -21.54
N ALA A 388 8.72 -11.94 -20.29
CA ALA A 388 7.58 -11.08 -19.95
C ALA A 388 7.76 -9.61 -20.37
N GLU A 389 9.00 -9.16 -20.58
CA GLU A 389 9.35 -7.77 -20.89
C GLU A 389 8.54 -7.21 -22.07
N GLN A 390 8.53 -7.91 -23.20
CA GLN A 390 7.83 -7.49 -24.41
C GLN A 390 6.31 -7.39 -24.19
N SER A 391 5.75 -8.31 -23.41
CA SER A 391 4.35 -8.31 -23.05
C SER A 391 3.99 -7.15 -22.12
N LEU A 392 4.85 -6.82 -21.16
CA LEU A 392 4.72 -5.65 -20.29
C LEU A 392 4.79 -4.35 -21.10
N ILE A 393 5.75 -4.23 -22.03
CA ILE A 393 5.88 -3.08 -22.94
C ILE A 393 4.59 -2.87 -23.73
N LYS A 394 4.02 -3.93 -24.30
CA LYS A 394 2.73 -3.87 -25.00
C LYS A 394 1.60 -3.43 -24.05
N LEU A 395 1.55 -3.98 -22.84
CA LEU A 395 0.53 -3.66 -21.84
C LEU A 395 0.55 -2.18 -21.45
N THR A 396 1.72 -1.51 -21.41
CA THR A 396 1.81 -0.06 -21.14
C THR A 396 1.03 0.82 -22.11
N ARG A 397 0.69 0.31 -23.30
CA ARG A 397 -0.02 1.04 -24.36
C ARG A 397 -1.45 0.56 -24.57
N GLU A 398 -1.89 -0.45 -23.82
CA GLU A 398 -3.20 -1.06 -23.98
C GLU A 398 -4.30 -0.14 -23.44
N LYS A 399 -5.14 0.37 -24.35
CA LYS A 399 -6.26 1.26 -24.02
C LYS A 399 -7.44 0.48 -23.47
N GLU A 400 -7.46 -0.83 -23.72
CA GLU A 400 -8.51 -1.72 -23.23
C GLU A 400 -8.38 -2.12 -21.76
N VAL A 401 -7.35 -1.65 -21.05
CA VAL A 401 -7.20 -1.83 -19.59
C VAL A 401 -7.23 -0.50 -18.84
N GLY A 402 -7.45 -0.55 -17.53
CA GLY A 402 -7.46 0.63 -16.65
C GLY A 402 -6.08 1.28 -16.50
N PRO A 403 -6.01 2.59 -16.15
CA PRO A 403 -4.74 3.28 -15.92
C PRO A 403 -3.85 2.62 -14.85
N ILE A 404 -4.44 2.04 -13.81
CA ILE A 404 -3.70 1.33 -12.75
C ILE A 404 -2.98 0.07 -13.26
N VAL A 405 -3.57 -0.65 -14.23
CA VAL A 405 -2.93 -1.81 -14.87
C VAL A 405 -1.72 -1.37 -15.69
N ARG A 406 -1.87 -0.30 -16.50
CA ARG A 406 -0.75 0.26 -17.26
C ARG A 406 0.36 0.80 -16.36
N ALA A 407 -0.01 1.50 -15.28
CA ALA A 407 0.94 2.02 -14.30
C ALA A 407 1.70 0.87 -13.62
N THR A 408 1.02 -0.23 -13.27
CA THR A 408 1.67 -1.44 -12.72
C THR A 408 2.65 -2.04 -13.73
N ALA A 409 2.29 -2.13 -15.02
CA ALA A 409 3.21 -2.61 -16.04
C ALA A 409 4.46 -1.73 -16.17
N VAL A 410 4.29 -0.40 -16.14
CA VAL A 410 5.40 0.56 -16.14
C VAL A 410 6.27 0.41 -14.89
N SER A 411 5.68 0.23 -13.72
CA SER A 411 6.39 0.01 -12.45
C SER A 411 7.23 -1.28 -12.51
N LEU A 412 6.68 -2.38 -13.04
CA LEU A 412 7.43 -3.62 -13.21
C LEU A 412 8.60 -3.44 -14.19
N LEU A 413 8.40 -2.77 -15.33
CA LEU A 413 9.48 -2.44 -16.25
C LEU A 413 10.56 -1.60 -15.56
N ALA A 414 10.16 -0.58 -14.80
CA ALA A 414 11.05 0.33 -14.09
C ALA A 414 11.91 -0.36 -13.01
N THR A 415 11.36 -1.36 -12.31
CA THR A 415 11.97 -1.94 -11.11
C THR A 415 12.59 -3.32 -11.34
N ARG A 416 12.16 -4.06 -12.37
CA ARG A 416 12.60 -5.43 -12.63
C ARG A 416 13.35 -5.60 -13.96
N TYR A 417 13.24 -4.64 -14.89
CA TYR A 417 13.84 -4.75 -16.22
C TYR A 417 14.77 -3.57 -16.50
N ASN A 418 16.01 -3.85 -16.89
CA ASN A 418 17.05 -2.84 -17.09
C ASN A 418 17.56 -2.76 -18.53
N THR A 419 16.77 -3.22 -19.50
CA THR A 419 17.16 -3.16 -20.92
C THR A 419 16.98 -1.74 -21.48
N PRO A 420 17.69 -1.38 -22.57
CA PRO A 420 17.48 -0.11 -23.25
C PRO A 420 16.02 0.13 -23.68
N GLU A 421 15.32 -0.91 -24.10
CA GLU A 421 13.93 -0.80 -24.55
C GLU A 421 12.97 -0.53 -23.39
N SER A 422 13.13 -1.24 -22.27
CA SER A 422 12.38 -0.98 -21.04
C SER A 422 12.58 0.45 -20.54
N ARG A 423 13.84 0.93 -20.52
CA ARG A 423 14.17 2.30 -20.14
C ARG A 423 13.48 3.33 -21.02
N GLU A 424 13.48 3.14 -22.34
CA GLU A 424 12.81 4.06 -23.28
C GLU A 424 11.29 4.13 -23.02
N VAL A 425 10.66 3.00 -22.70
CA VAL A 425 9.23 2.94 -22.37
C VAL A 425 8.94 3.66 -21.06
N VAL A 426 9.76 3.46 -20.03
CA VAL A 426 9.65 4.15 -18.74
C VAL A 426 9.80 5.66 -18.91
N GLU A 427 10.81 6.11 -19.65
CA GLU A 427 10.99 7.54 -19.94
C GLU A 427 9.80 8.15 -20.70
N ARG A 428 9.26 7.42 -21.69
CA ARG A 428 8.09 7.89 -22.45
C ARG A 428 6.84 7.98 -21.56
N ALA A 429 6.71 7.09 -20.57
CA ALA A 429 5.59 7.07 -19.64
C ALA A 429 5.52 8.32 -18.76
N LEU A 430 6.63 9.05 -18.54
CA LEU A 430 6.64 10.37 -17.89
C LEU A 430 5.82 11.43 -18.65
N LYS A 431 5.50 11.21 -19.94
CA LYS A 431 4.66 12.12 -20.74
C LYS A 431 3.22 11.64 -20.87
N SER A 432 2.82 10.61 -20.13
CA SER A 432 1.45 10.10 -20.11
C SER A 432 0.46 11.17 -19.68
N LYS A 433 -0.77 11.12 -20.21
CA LYS A 433 -1.89 11.94 -19.71
C LYS A 433 -2.33 11.51 -18.30
N GLU A 434 -2.17 10.22 -18.00
CA GLU A 434 -2.53 9.62 -16.72
C GLU A 434 -1.41 9.85 -15.69
N GLU A 435 -1.71 10.55 -14.61
CA GLU A 435 -0.72 10.86 -13.58
C GLU A 435 -0.21 9.63 -12.83
N LEU A 436 -1.06 8.61 -12.65
CA LEU A 436 -0.65 7.34 -12.05
C LEU A 436 0.45 6.64 -12.87
N VAL A 437 0.39 6.75 -14.20
CA VAL A 437 1.41 6.21 -15.12
C VAL A 437 2.69 7.04 -15.04
N ARG A 438 2.59 8.38 -14.98
CA ARG A 438 3.76 9.25 -14.79
C ARG A 438 4.47 8.95 -13.47
N ARG A 439 3.72 8.80 -12.38
CA ARG A 439 4.27 8.48 -11.05
C ARG A 439 4.90 7.09 -11.01
N ALA A 440 4.30 6.09 -11.64
CA ALA A 440 4.89 4.75 -11.73
C ALA A 440 6.23 4.75 -12.49
N ALA A 441 6.34 5.57 -13.56
CA ALA A 441 7.59 5.71 -14.31
C ALA A 441 8.74 6.29 -13.47
N LEU A 442 8.42 7.15 -12.49
CA LEU A 442 9.43 7.77 -11.63
C LEU A 442 10.22 6.75 -10.78
N GLN A 443 9.64 5.58 -10.50
CA GLN A 443 10.35 4.50 -9.80
C GLN A 443 11.61 4.03 -10.55
N GLY A 444 11.65 4.17 -11.88
CA GLY A 444 12.81 3.77 -12.68
C GLY A 444 14.02 4.69 -12.56
N PHE A 445 13.86 5.81 -11.86
CA PHE A 445 14.93 6.79 -11.61
C PHE A 445 15.40 6.77 -10.14
N GLU A 446 14.83 5.91 -9.30
CA GLU A 446 15.31 5.71 -7.93
C GLU A 446 16.70 5.09 -7.95
N GLY A 447 17.67 5.75 -7.31
CA GLY A 447 19.06 5.28 -7.30
C GLY A 447 19.73 5.28 -8.68
N TRP A 448 19.15 5.95 -9.68
CA TRP A 448 19.75 6.05 -11.01
C TRP A 448 21.12 6.72 -10.95
N ALA A 449 22.10 6.07 -11.58
CA ALA A 449 23.45 6.58 -11.76
C ALA A 449 23.74 6.65 -13.27
N PRO A 450 24.08 7.84 -13.82
CA PRO A 450 24.33 7.98 -15.24
C PRO A 450 25.62 7.25 -15.66
N SER A 451 25.59 6.62 -16.84
CA SER A 451 26.78 5.99 -17.45
C SER A 451 27.66 6.96 -18.24
N SER A 452 27.15 8.16 -18.53
CA SER A 452 27.85 9.23 -19.24
C SER A 452 27.28 10.60 -18.90
N GLU A 453 28.06 11.67 -19.12
CA GLU A 453 27.58 13.06 -18.96
C GLU A 453 26.40 13.40 -19.88
N GLN A 454 26.36 12.80 -21.08
CA GLN A 454 25.28 12.99 -22.03
C GLN A 454 23.97 12.38 -21.51
N GLU A 455 24.04 11.17 -20.94
CA GLU A 455 22.89 10.55 -20.27
C GLU A 455 22.45 11.38 -19.06
N ALA A 456 23.41 11.85 -18.26
CA ALA A 456 23.17 12.68 -17.09
C ALA A 456 22.37 13.95 -17.46
N SER A 457 22.82 14.66 -18.48
CA SER A 457 22.18 15.88 -18.99
C SER A 457 20.77 15.61 -19.55
N ARG A 458 20.62 14.56 -20.36
CA ARG A 458 19.34 14.21 -21.00
C ARG A 458 18.27 13.82 -19.98
N ILE A 459 18.58 12.90 -19.07
CA ILE A 459 17.65 12.46 -18.03
C ILE A 459 17.41 13.56 -17.01
N GLY A 460 18.45 14.33 -16.67
CA GLY A 460 18.33 15.51 -15.82
C GLY A 460 17.30 16.51 -16.33
N LYS A 461 17.36 16.85 -17.62
CA LYS A 461 16.37 17.72 -18.26
C LYS A 461 14.97 17.12 -18.22
N LEU A 462 14.84 15.82 -18.52
CA LEU A 462 13.55 15.12 -18.51
C LEU A 462 12.90 15.13 -17.12
N LEU A 463 13.67 14.86 -16.06
CA LEU A 463 13.19 14.95 -14.69
C LEU A 463 12.86 16.40 -14.31
N ALA A 464 13.69 17.35 -14.70
CA ALA A 464 13.47 18.76 -14.38
C ALA A 464 12.17 19.33 -14.99
N GLU A 465 11.73 18.84 -16.16
CA GLU A 465 10.41 19.16 -16.74
C GLU A 465 9.27 18.77 -15.77
N GLY A 466 9.41 17.62 -15.09
CA GLY A 466 8.45 17.09 -14.13
C GLY A 466 8.28 17.93 -12.84
N LEU A 467 9.20 18.84 -12.53
CA LEU A 467 9.07 19.77 -11.39
C LEU A 467 7.90 20.75 -11.54
N THR A 468 7.38 20.89 -12.76
CA THR A 468 6.23 21.74 -13.09
C THR A 468 4.96 20.95 -13.41
N ASP A 469 4.94 19.64 -13.10
CA ASP A 469 3.76 18.80 -13.35
C ASP A 469 2.53 19.35 -12.62
N SER A 470 1.38 19.28 -13.32
CA SER A 470 0.07 19.62 -12.76
C SER A 470 -0.27 18.87 -11.48
N SER A 471 0.23 17.64 -11.32
CA SER A 471 0.00 16.76 -10.18
C SER A 471 1.07 16.97 -9.11
N ARG A 472 0.66 17.25 -7.87
CA ARG A 472 1.56 17.41 -6.72
C ARG A 472 2.32 16.12 -6.49
N GLY A 473 1.62 14.99 -6.53
CA GLY A 473 2.23 13.68 -6.36
C GLY A 473 3.33 13.36 -7.38
N VAL A 474 3.29 13.93 -8.59
CA VAL A 474 4.37 13.76 -9.58
C VAL A 474 5.54 14.70 -9.26
N ARG A 475 5.30 15.99 -9.08
CA ARG A 475 6.40 16.96 -8.87
C ARG A 475 7.14 16.77 -7.55
N THR A 476 6.47 16.37 -6.46
CA THR A 476 7.14 16.06 -5.19
C THR A 476 8.01 14.81 -5.30
N GLU A 477 7.57 13.83 -6.09
CA GLU A 477 8.30 12.60 -6.35
C GLU A 477 9.56 12.86 -7.20
N VAL A 478 9.43 13.70 -8.23
CA VAL A 478 10.56 14.21 -9.01
C VAL A 478 11.57 14.93 -8.11
N ALA A 479 11.10 15.82 -7.24
CA ALA A 479 11.97 16.57 -6.33
C ALA A 479 12.72 15.66 -5.35
N ARG A 480 12.04 14.63 -4.81
CA ARG A 480 12.65 13.59 -3.97
C ARG A 480 13.75 12.85 -4.72
N ILE A 481 13.47 12.41 -5.95
CA ILE A 481 14.45 11.68 -6.79
C ILE A 481 15.65 12.57 -7.08
N LEU A 482 15.44 13.79 -7.57
CA LEU A 482 16.51 14.73 -7.90
C LEU A 482 17.40 15.05 -6.70
N ALA A 483 16.83 15.16 -5.49
CA ALA A 483 17.59 15.37 -4.27
C ALA A 483 18.47 14.15 -3.91
N GLY A 484 18.05 12.94 -4.28
CA GLY A 484 18.77 11.70 -3.98
C GLY A 484 19.78 11.24 -5.03
N LEU A 485 19.95 11.96 -6.13
CA LEU A 485 20.93 11.59 -7.15
C LEU A 485 22.36 11.87 -6.68
N PRO A 486 23.32 10.95 -6.90
CA PRO A 486 24.73 11.18 -6.56
C PRO A 486 25.33 12.42 -7.26
N ILE A 487 24.86 12.69 -8.48
CA ILE A 487 25.22 13.86 -9.27
C ILE A 487 23.93 14.58 -9.63
N MET A 488 23.71 15.74 -9.02
CA MET A 488 22.54 16.56 -9.33
C MET A 488 22.65 17.08 -10.77
N PRO A 489 21.63 16.84 -11.63
CA PRO A 489 21.63 17.41 -12.96
C PRO A 489 21.46 18.93 -12.92
N ASP A 490 21.86 19.63 -14.00
CA ASP A 490 21.65 21.08 -14.09
C ASP A 490 20.14 21.41 -14.06
N THR A 491 19.70 21.91 -12.91
CA THR A 491 18.33 22.38 -12.67
C THR A 491 18.28 23.92 -12.57
N SER A 492 19.32 24.64 -13.02
CA SER A 492 19.41 26.10 -12.93
C SER A 492 18.17 26.82 -13.47
N GLN A 493 17.62 26.34 -14.59
CA GLN A 493 16.40 26.87 -15.20
C GLN A 493 15.13 26.58 -14.39
N ASN A 494 15.15 25.57 -13.52
CA ASN A 494 14.02 25.08 -12.73
C ASN A 494 14.20 25.29 -11.21
N LYS A 495 15.18 26.10 -10.77
CA LYS A 495 15.53 26.27 -9.35
C LYS A 495 14.31 26.61 -8.47
N LYS A 496 13.46 27.53 -8.93
CA LYS A 496 12.23 27.92 -8.21
C LYS A 496 11.22 26.77 -8.12
N ALA A 497 11.07 25.98 -9.19
CA ALA A 497 10.18 24.83 -9.21
C ALA A 497 10.70 23.70 -8.29
N LEU A 498 12.02 23.46 -8.29
CA LEU A 498 12.66 22.50 -7.39
C LEU A 498 12.45 22.88 -5.92
N THR A 499 12.70 24.14 -5.55
CA THR A 499 12.47 24.61 -4.17
C THR A 499 11.02 24.42 -3.77
N LYS A 500 10.06 24.84 -4.62
CA LYS A 500 8.63 24.66 -4.35
C LYS A 500 8.27 23.19 -4.14
N ALA A 501 8.72 22.30 -5.03
CA ALA A 501 8.39 20.88 -4.96
C ALA A 501 9.04 20.18 -3.75
N LEU A 502 10.24 20.61 -3.34
CA LEU A 502 10.87 20.14 -2.10
C LEU A 502 10.13 20.63 -0.85
N ASP A 503 9.62 21.87 -0.85
CA ASP A 503 8.80 22.38 0.25
C ASP A 503 7.46 21.65 0.34
N GLU A 504 6.82 21.37 -0.80
CA GLU A 504 5.62 20.52 -0.87
C GLU A 504 5.93 19.09 -0.38
N TYR A 505 7.05 18.49 -0.77
CA TYR A 505 7.46 17.16 -0.32
C TYR A 505 7.67 17.11 1.21
N LYS A 506 8.40 18.09 1.77
CA LYS A 506 8.59 18.22 3.23
C LYS A 506 7.26 18.41 3.96
N ALA A 507 6.36 19.24 3.44
CA ALA A 507 5.03 19.43 4.03
C ALA A 507 4.20 18.13 4.03
N GLY A 508 4.32 17.31 2.97
CA GLY A 508 3.73 15.97 2.92
C GLY A 508 4.27 15.04 4.00
N LEU A 509 5.59 14.98 4.18
CA LEU A 509 6.21 14.18 5.25
C LEU A 509 5.78 14.65 6.64
N LEU A 510 5.64 15.96 6.86
CA LEU A 510 5.18 16.52 8.12
C LEU A 510 3.70 16.24 8.43
N ALA A 511 2.87 15.94 7.43
CA ALA A 511 1.49 15.49 7.66
C ALA A 511 1.44 14.12 8.39
N ASP A 512 2.49 13.31 8.19
CA ASP A 512 2.71 12.02 8.84
C ASP A 512 3.91 12.08 9.80
N SER A 513 4.07 13.19 10.52
CA SER A 513 5.13 13.36 11.53
C SER A 513 5.02 12.42 12.74
N ASP A 514 3.90 11.71 12.89
CA ASP A 514 3.74 10.62 13.85
C ASP A 514 4.34 9.30 13.34
N GLN A 515 4.80 9.25 12.09
CA GLN A 515 5.36 8.05 11.46
C GLN A 515 6.89 8.11 11.38
N SER A 516 7.53 7.02 11.80
CA SER A 516 8.99 6.84 11.69
C SER A 516 9.50 6.99 10.25
N GLY A 517 8.75 6.49 9.27
CA GLY A 517 9.11 6.56 7.85
C GLY A 517 9.24 8.01 7.32
N SER A 518 8.42 8.93 7.84
CA SER A 518 8.46 10.35 7.45
C SER A 518 9.73 11.03 7.94
N HIS A 519 10.08 10.81 9.20
CA HIS A 519 11.32 11.30 9.80
C HIS A 519 12.56 10.67 9.15
N MET A 520 12.49 9.38 8.80
CA MET A 520 13.57 8.73 8.04
C MET A 520 13.78 9.41 6.68
N SER A 521 12.68 9.72 5.98
CA SER A 521 12.70 10.40 4.69
C SER A 521 13.21 11.84 4.78
N LEU A 522 12.79 12.59 5.81
CA LEU A 522 13.33 13.93 6.11
C LEU A 522 14.83 13.87 6.42
N GLY A 523 15.27 12.88 7.20
CA GLY A 523 16.67 12.68 7.54
C GLY A 523 17.54 12.45 6.31
N MET A 524 17.11 11.56 5.41
CA MET A 524 17.80 11.32 4.13
C MET A 524 17.84 12.58 3.26
N LEU A 525 16.74 13.33 3.18
CA LEU A 525 16.68 14.58 2.42
C LEU A 525 17.66 15.63 2.96
N TYR A 526 17.72 15.81 4.28
CA TYR A 526 18.67 16.75 4.89
C TYR A 526 20.12 16.29 4.71
N ALA A 527 20.40 14.99 4.79
CA ALA A 527 21.74 14.45 4.53
C ALA A 527 22.20 14.78 3.10
N GLN A 528 21.31 14.60 2.12
CA GLN A 528 21.57 14.95 0.71
C GLN A 528 21.79 16.45 0.50
N GLN A 529 21.12 17.30 1.30
CA GLN A 529 21.32 18.75 1.29
C GLN A 529 22.58 19.20 2.07
N GLY A 530 23.29 18.28 2.72
CA GLY A 530 24.46 18.57 3.55
C GLY A 530 24.15 19.08 4.96
N ASP A 531 22.87 19.17 5.35
CA ASP A 531 22.46 19.55 6.71
C ASP A 531 22.51 18.31 7.63
N LEU A 532 23.73 17.83 7.88
CA LEU A 532 23.97 16.59 8.63
C LEU A 532 23.41 16.64 10.06
N LYS A 533 23.31 17.85 10.65
CA LYS A 533 22.74 18.04 11.99
C LYS A 533 21.25 17.77 12.00
N LYS A 534 20.49 18.34 11.05
CA LYS A 534 19.06 18.01 10.93
C LYS A 534 18.86 16.56 10.52
N ALA A 535 19.69 16.04 9.62
CA ALA A 535 19.64 14.65 9.22
C ALA A 535 19.72 13.69 10.40
N GLU A 536 20.70 13.89 11.30
CA GLU A 536 20.85 13.11 12.52
C GLU A 536 19.64 13.26 13.46
N ALA A 537 19.14 14.48 13.66
CA ALA A 537 18.00 14.75 14.52
C ALA A 537 16.72 14.02 14.05
N GLU A 538 16.44 14.06 12.75
CA GLU A 538 15.29 13.38 12.15
C GLU A 538 15.45 11.85 12.24
N LEU A 539 16.63 11.30 11.95
CA LEU A 539 16.88 9.86 12.05
C LEU A 539 16.77 9.34 13.50
N ARG A 540 17.22 10.13 14.48
CA ARG A 540 17.01 9.81 15.90
C ARG A 540 15.53 9.86 16.29
N THR A 541 14.78 10.82 15.75
CA THR A 541 13.33 10.89 15.94
C THR A 541 12.64 9.66 15.33
N ALA A 542 13.05 9.23 14.13
CA ALA A 542 12.56 8.02 13.49
C ALA A 542 12.80 6.76 14.36
N ILE A 543 13.99 6.63 14.98
CA ILE A 543 14.29 5.54 15.92
C ILE A 543 13.44 5.63 17.19
N LYS A 544 13.18 6.84 17.71
CA LYS A 544 12.31 7.05 18.89
C LYS A 544 10.87 6.60 18.61
N LEU A 545 10.32 6.93 17.44
CA LEU A 545 8.94 6.60 17.07
C LEU A 545 8.74 5.12 16.74
N ALA A 546 9.75 4.47 16.16
CA ALA A 546 9.72 3.03 15.88
C ALA A 546 11.01 2.34 16.35
N PRO A 547 11.15 2.06 17.65
CA PRO A 547 12.35 1.41 18.20
C PRO A 547 12.60 0.02 17.61
N SER A 548 11.57 -0.66 17.10
CA SER A 548 11.64 -1.99 16.49
C SER A 548 11.95 -1.98 14.99
N ALA A 549 12.11 -0.81 14.36
CA ALA A 549 12.44 -0.69 12.93
C ALA A 549 13.96 -0.63 12.67
N ALA A 550 14.45 -1.46 11.75
CA ALA A 550 15.87 -1.49 11.39
C ALA A 550 16.30 -0.30 10.51
N GLY A 551 15.45 0.12 9.55
CA GLY A 551 15.79 1.11 8.51
C GLY A 551 16.38 2.45 9.02
N PRO A 552 15.75 3.12 10.01
CA PRO A 552 16.30 4.36 10.58
C PRO A 552 17.70 4.20 11.17
N ARG A 553 18.03 3.03 11.74
CA ARG A 553 19.37 2.74 12.28
C ARG A 553 20.38 2.56 11.17
N SER A 554 20.02 1.88 10.08
CA SER A 554 20.89 1.73 8.90
C SER A 554 21.31 3.11 8.37
N ASN A 555 20.34 4.02 8.21
CA ASN A 555 20.59 5.35 7.68
C ASN A 555 21.40 6.23 8.64
N LEU A 556 21.11 6.16 9.95
CA LEU A 556 21.89 6.88 10.95
C LEU A 556 23.33 6.37 11.03
N ALA A 557 23.54 5.05 11.03
CA ALA A 557 24.88 4.46 11.02
C ALA A 557 25.67 4.95 9.80
N GLN A 558 25.08 4.92 8.60
CA GLN A 558 25.73 5.43 7.39
C GLN A 558 26.10 6.92 7.49
N LEU A 559 25.22 7.75 8.06
CA LEU A 559 25.51 9.18 8.27
C LEU A 559 26.67 9.39 9.26
N LEU A 560 26.72 8.59 10.33
CA LEU A 560 27.74 8.70 11.38
C LEU A 560 29.09 8.09 10.98
N GLU A 561 29.10 7.10 10.10
CA GLU A 561 30.31 6.54 9.46
C GLU A 561 31.08 7.66 8.72
N GLN A 562 30.38 8.53 7.99
CA GLN A 562 30.98 9.67 7.29
C GLN A 562 31.59 10.72 8.25
N GLN A 563 31.22 10.69 9.53
CA GLN A 563 31.70 11.59 10.57
C GLN A 563 32.79 10.95 11.47
N GLY A 564 33.14 9.68 11.25
CA GLY A 564 34.12 8.95 12.07
C GLY A 564 33.65 8.62 13.49
N ARG A 565 32.34 8.47 13.72
CA ARG A 565 31.74 8.16 15.04
C ARG A 565 31.59 6.65 15.26
N ASP A 566 32.71 5.93 15.17
CA ASP A 566 32.77 4.47 15.05
C ASP A 566 32.06 3.70 16.18
N GLU A 567 32.16 4.16 17.43
CA GLU A 567 31.52 3.48 18.57
C GLU A 567 29.99 3.55 18.49
N GLU A 568 29.42 4.70 18.11
CA GLU A 568 27.97 4.82 17.92
C GLU A 568 27.49 4.01 16.73
N VAL A 569 28.26 4.00 15.64
CA VAL A 569 27.99 3.17 14.45
C VAL A 569 27.91 1.70 14.85
N LYS A 570 28.91 1.20 15.59
CA LYS A 570 28.94 -0.19 16.06
C LYS A 570 27.69 -0.54 16.88
N GLN A 571 27.29 0.32 17.81
CA GLN A 571 26.08 0.11 18.62
C GLN A 571 24.80 0.09 17.78
N LEU A 572 24.67 1.01 16.82
CA LEU A 572 23.52 1.05 15.91
C LEU A 572 23.44 -0.20 15.04
N ARG A 573 24.57 -0.63 14.46
CA ARG A 573 24.69 -1.82 13.62
C ARG A 573 24.40 -3.11 14.39
N THR A 574 24.84 -3.23 15.65
CA THR A 574 24.52 -4.38 16.49
C THR A 574 23.01 -4.50 16.73
N LYS A 575 22.34 -3.40 17.10
CA LYS A 575 20.89 -3.38 17.29
C LYS A 575 20.12 -3.61 15.98
N GLU A 576 20.62 -3.04 14.88
CA GLU A 576 20.07 -3.29 13.53
C GLU A 576 20.09 -4.79 13.20
N ALA A 577 21.17 -5.51 13.58
CA ALA A 577 21.33 -6.92 13.28
C ALA A 577 20.36 -7.79 14.07
N GLU A 578 20.11 -7.46 15.34
CA GLU A 578 19.09 -8.13 16.17
C GLU A 578 17.69 -7.99 15.55
N LEU A 579 17.33 -6.79 15.09
CA LEU A 579 16.05 -6.52 14.45
C LEU A 579 15.93 -7.25 13.10
N LEU A 580 16.93 -7.17 12.22
CA LEU A 580 16.92 -7.87 10.94
C LEU A 580 16.94 -9.40 11.12
N ALA A 581 17.60 -9.93 12.14
CA ALA A 581 17.58 -11.37 12.44
C ALA A 581 16.20 -11.83 12.90
N ARG A 582 15.49 -11.04 13.72
CA ARG A 582 14.08 -11.27 14.04
C ARG A 582 13.23 -11.28 12.77
N ASP A 583 13.35 -10.24 11.93
CA ASP A 583 12.54 -10.11 10.71
C ASP A 583 12.82 -11.25 9.72
N ALA A 584 14.08 -11.66 9.57
CA ALA A 584 14.47 -12.81 8.74
C ALA A 584 13.99 -14.16 9.29
N LYS A 585 13.72 -14.26 10.61
CA LYS A 585 13.09 -15.44 11.20
C LYS A 585 11.58 -15.48 10.92
N LEU A 586 10.92 -14.33 10.94
CA LEU A 586 9.50 -14.19 10.61
C LEU A 586 9.24 -14.42 9.11
N LEU A 587 10.17 -14.00 8.26
CA LEU A 587 10.09 -14.10 6.80
C LEU A 587 11.30 -14.86 6.24
N PRO A 588 11.45 -16.18 6.52
CA PRO A 588 12.64 -16.95 6.18
C PRO A 588 12.89 -17.06 4.68
N GLU A 589 11.84 -16.93 3.87
CA GLU A 589 11.89 -17.04 2.41
C GLU A 589 12.06 -15.68 1.70
N ASN A 590 12.33 -14.59 2.45
CA ASN A 590 12.63 -13.28 1.88
C ASN A 590 14.14 -13.12 1.59
N ALA A 591 14.52 -13.25 0.32
CA ALA A 591 15.92 -13.19 -0.11
C ALA A 591 16.61 -11.86 0.24
N MET A 592 15.90 -10.74 0.11
CA MET A 592 16.44 -9.40 0.36
C MET A 592 16.73 -9.18 1.86
N LEU A 593 15.86 -9.68 2.76
CA LEU A 593 16.13 -9.62 4.20
C LEU A 593 17.39 -10.44 4.56
N GLN A 594 17.53 -11.64 4.00
CA GLN A 594 18.71 -12.47 4.19
C GLN A 594 19.99 -11.79 3.65
N TYR A 595 19.90 -11.15 2.48
CA TYR A 595 21.01 -10.39 1.91
C TYR A 595 21.43 -9.22 2.80
N ARG A 596 20.49 -8.39 3.25
CA ARG A 596 20.75 -7.24 4.13
C ARG A 596 21.35 -7.67 5.47
N LEU A 597 20.83 -8.76 6.06
CA LEU A 597 21.38 -9.34 7.27
C LEU A 597 22.82 -9.81 7.08
N GLY A 598 23.10 -10.46 5.94
CA GLY A 598 24.46 -10.89 5.58
C GLY A 598 25.45 -9.74 5.43
N LEU A 599 25.05 -8.65 4.75
CA LEU A 599 25.85 -7.43 4.65
C LEU A 599 26.15 -6.82 6.02
N LEU A 600 25.15 -6.81 6.90
CA LEU A 600 25.30 -6.23 8.23
C LEU A 600 26.20 -7.07 9.13
N TYR A 601 26.09 -8.39 9.09
CA TYR A 601 27.02 -9.28 9.78
C TYR A 601 28.46 -9.11 9.27
N TYR A 602 28.64 -8.90 7.97
CA TYR A 602 29.94 -8.59 7.41
C TYR A 602 30.52 -7.29 7.99
N LEU A 603 29.74 -6.21 8.05
CA LEU A 603 30.15 -4.93 8.65
C LEU A 603 30.49 -5.05 10.14
N LEU A 604 29.86 -5.98 10.85
CA LEU A 604 30.14 -6.28 12.26
C LEU A 604 31.32 -7.25 12.48
N GLY A 605 31.96 -7.74 11.41
CA GLY A 605 33.02 -8.75 11.49
C GLY A 605 32.54 -10.16 11.83
N ARG A 606 31.22 -10.42 11.79
CA ARG A 606 30.57 -11.72 12.03
C ARG A 606 30.54 -12.54 10.74
N GLU A 607 31.71 -12.89 10.22
CA GLU A 607 31.86 -13.36 8.84
C GLU A 607 31.17 -14.72 8.54
N ASP A 608 31.16 -15.66 9.49
CA ASP A 608 30.50 -16.96 9.28
C ASP A 608 28.96 -16.83 9.21
N GLU A 609 28.39 -15.93 10.00
CA GLU A 609 26.96 -15.62 9.97
C GLU A 609 26.59 -14.87 8.68
N ALA A 610 27.48 -13.98 8.22
CA ALA A 610 27.33 -13.30 6.93
C ALA A 610 27.29 -14.31 5.77
N VAL A 611 28.18 -15.31 5.75
CA VAL A 611 28.16 -16.39 4.75
C VAL A 611 26.84 -17.16 4.80
N THR A 612 26.35 -17.52 5.99
CA THR A 612 25.09 -18.26 6.15
C THR A 612 23.90 -17.50 5.58
N ALA A 613 23.76 -16.22 5.93
CA ALA A 613 22.67 -15.38 5.44
C ALA A 613 22.76 -15.13 3.92
N LEU A 614 23.97 -14.82 3.39
CA LEU A 614 24.18 -14.60 1.95
C LEU A 614 23.96 -15.87 1.11
N LYS A 615 24.30 -17.05 1.64
CA LYS A 615 23.97 -18.33 1.00
C LYS A 615 22.46 -18.51 0.87
N LYS A 616 21.72 -18.33 1.96
CA LYS A 616 20.25 -18.41 1.94
C LYS A 616 19.66 -17.39 0.96
N ALA A 617 20.17 -16.16 0.92
CA ALA A 617 19.76 -15.18 -0.08
C ALA A 617 19.97 -15.67 -1.54
N CYS A 618 21.13 -16.27 -1.83
CA CYS A 618 21.43 -16.86 -3.14
C CYS A 618 20.60 -18.12 -3.46
N GLU A 619 20.16 -18.87 -2.46
CA GLU A 619 19.28 -20.04 -2.62
C GLU A 619 17.85 -19.60 -2.96
N LEU A 620 17.36 -18.57 -2.26
CA LEU A 620 16.04 -17.98 -2.46
C LEU A 620 15.93 -17.24 -3.80
N GLU A 621 16.99 -16.53 -4.20
CA GLU A 621 17.03 -15.82 -5.48
C GLU A 621 18.30 -16.13 -6.27
N PRO A 622 18.37 -17.30 -6.94
CA PRO A 622 19.57 -17.75 -7.65
C PRO A 622 20.02 -16.88 -8.82
N GLN A 623 19.11 -16.02 -9.31
CA GLN A 623 19.33 -15.13 -10.46
C GLN A 623 19.93 -13.77 -10.06
N SER A 624 20.02 -13.44 -8.76
CA SER A 624 20.59 -12.18 -8.30
C SER A 624 22.11 -12.20 -8.38
N ALA A 625 22.66 -11.41 -9.31
CA ALA A 625 24.10 -11.24 -9.46
C ALA A 625 24.73 -10.54 -8.25
N ASP A 626 24.03 -9.60 -7.62
CA ASP A 626 24.53 -8.83 -6.48
C ASP A 626 24.71 -9.70 -5.23
N PHE A 627 23.74 -10.60 -4.98
CA PHE A 627 23.82 -11.55 -3.85
C PHE A 627 25.01 -12.49 -4.06
N ARG A 628 25.15 -13.01 -5.28
CA ARG A 628 26.24 -13.92 -5.65
C ARG A 628 27.60 -13.22 -5.59
N LEU A 629 27.69 -11.97 -6.05
CA LEU A 629 28.92 -11.18 -6.00
C LEU A 629 29.37 -10.99 -4.55
N MET A 630 28.47 -10.59 -3.66
CA MET A 630 28.82 -10.40 -2.25
C MET A 630 29.28 -11.69 -1.58
N LEU A 631 28.61 -12.82 -1.88
CA LEU A 631 29.04 -14.13 -1.39
C LEU A 631 30.42 -14.53 -1.92
N THR A 632 30.71 -14.27 -3.20
CA THR A 632 32.03 -14.50 -3.80
C THR A 632 33.12 -13.69 -3.10
N LEU A 633 32.90 -12.39 -2.92
CA LEU A 633 33.86 -11.49 -2.26
C LEU A 633 34.11 -11.89 -0.80
N LEU A 634 33.07 -12.38 -0.10
CA LEU A 634 33.23 -12.86 1.26
C LEU A 634 34.05 -14.15 1.34
N TYR A 635 33.86 -15.09 0.40
CA TYR A 635 34.72 -16.28 0.31
C TYR A 635 36.16 -15.94 -0.05
N GLU A 636 36.37 -14.97 -0.94
CA GLU A 636 37.70 -14.45 -1.27
C GLU A 636 38.40 -13.90 -0.02
N LYS A 637 37.70 -13.07 0.77
CA LYS A 637 38.24 -12.52 2.02
C LYS A 637 38.61 -13.61 3.02
N GLN A 638 37.78 -14.66 3.14
CA GLN A 638 38.04 -15.83 3.97
C GLN A 638 39.08 -16.80 3.38
N GLN A 639 39.63 -16.50 2.20
CA GLN A 639 40.57 -17.35 1.47
C GLN A 639 40.01 -18.75 1.16
N LYS A 640 38.68 -18.89 1.09
CA LYS A 640 37.99 -20.13 0.71
C LYS A 640 37.96 -20.23 -0.83
N TRP A 641 39.15 -20.31 -1.44
CA TRP A 641 39.36 -20.13 -2.89
C TRP A 641 38.49 -21.01 -3.77
N LYS A 642 38.30 -22.29 -3.39
CA LYS A 642 37.43 -23.21 -4.14
C LYS A 642 35.97 -22.74 -4.17
N LEU A 643 35.43 -22.34 -3.02
CA LEU A 643 34.06 -21.81 -2.92
C LEU A 643 33.92 -20.46 -3.61
N ALA A 644 34.93 -19.59 -3.52
CA ALA A 644 34.96 -18.33 -4.23
C ALA A 644 34.93 -18.53 -5.76
N TRP A 645 35.71 -19.49 -6.27
CA TRP A 645 35.73 -19.84 -7.68
C TRP A 645 34.40 -20.42 -8.17
N GLU A 646 33.81 -21.37 -7.44
CA GLU A 646 32.49 -21.94 -7.75
C GLU A 646 31.39 -20.85 -7.78
N SER A 647 31.41 -19.94 -6.81
CA SER A 647 30.49 -18.80 -6.75
C SER A 647 30.72 -17.80 -7.90
N ALA A 648 31.98 -17.51 -8.24
CA ALA A 648 32.32 -16.66 -9.38
C ALA A 648 31.90 -17.29 -10.72
N ALA A 649 31.98 -18.62 -10.86
CA ALA A 649 31.50 -19.32 -12.05
C ALA A 649 29.98 -19.17 -12.22
N ALA A 650 29.22 -19.25 -11.12
CA ALA A 650 27.79 -18.94 -11.14
C ALA A 650 27.53 -17.48 -11.52
N LEU A 651 28.31 -16.53 -10.98
CA LEU A 651 28.20 -15.10 -11.30
C LEU A 651 28.42 -14.82 -12.80
N VAL A 652 29.41 -15.43 -13.43
CA VAL A 652 29.65 -15.32 -14.89
C VAL A 652 28.50 -15.95 -15.69
N ARG A 653 27.91 -17.07 -15.24
CA ARG A 653 26.73 -17.65 -15.91
C ARG A 653 25.51 -16.71 -15.87
N LEU A 654 25.35 -15.95 -14.79
CA LEU A 654 24.26 -14.97 -14.66
C LEU A 654 24.43 -13.80 -15.62
N GLN A 655 25.66 -13.30 -15.78
CA GLN A 655 25.98 -12.20 -16.69
C GLN A 655 27.24 -12.50 -17.53
N PRO A 656 27.13 -13.30 -18.61
CA PRO A 656 28.28 -13.75 -19.39
C PRO A 656 29.09 -12.62 -20.03
N ASN A 657 28.46 -11.47 -20.29
CA ASN A 657 29.09 -10.33 -20.96
C ASN A 657 29.72 -9.33 -19.97
N ASN A 658 29.59 -9.55 -18.66
CA ASN A 658 30.17 -8.67 -17.65
C ASN A 658 31.68 -8.94 -17.51
N GLN A 659 32.51 -8.01 -18.00
CA GLN A 659 33.97 -8.13 -17.97
C GLN A 659 34.53 -8.20 -16.54
N GLN A 660 33.95 -7.46 -15.60
CA GLN A 660 34.37 -7.47 -14.21
C GLN A 660 34.17 -8.85 -13.58
N PHE A 661 33.03 -9.51 -13.87
CA PHE A 661 32.76 -10.85 -13.36
C PHE A 661 33.69 -11.91 -13.94
N ARG A 662 34.04 -11.78 -15.23
CA ARG A 662 35.06 -12.64 -15.84
C ARG A 662 36.43 -12.45 -15.18
N GLN A 663 36.81 -11.22 -14.85
CA GLN A 663 38.08 -10.96 -14.17
C GLN A 663 38.09 -11.56 -12.76
N ILE A 664 37.00 -11.40 -11.99
CA ILE A 664 36.84 -12.03 -10.67
C ILE A 664 36.98 -13.56 -10.80
N TYR A 665 36.31 -14.18 -11.77
CA TYR A 665 36.40 -15.61 -12.03
C TYR A 665 37.84 -16.09 -12.30
N LEU A 666 38.57 -15.40 -13.19
CA LEU A 666 39.95 -15.76 -13.53
C LEU A 666 40.88 -15.63 -12.33
N ASN A 667 40.74 -14.56 -11.55
CA ASN A 667 41.52 -14.34 -10.33
C ASN A 667 41.25 -15.47 -9.31
N MET A 668 39.98 -15.83 -9.09
CA MET A 668 39.61 -16.89 -8.16
C MET A 668 40.08 -18.28 -8.65
N HIS A 669 40.02 -18.55 -9.95
CA HIS A 669 40.54 -19.77 -10.55
C HIS A 669 42.04 -19.93 -10.29
N GLN A 670 42.83 -18.88 -10.52
CA GLN A 670 44.28 -18.90 -10.31
C GLN A 670 44.62 -19.14 -8.83
N LYS A 671 43.88 -18.52 -7.91
CA LYS A 671 44.06 -18.71 -6.46
C LYS A 671 43.65 -20.11 -5.99
N ALA A 672 42.60 -20.68 -6.59
CA ALA A 672 42.13 -22.03 -6.27
C ALA A 672 43.04 -23.13 -6.85
N ASN A 673 43.76 -22.84 -7.94
CA ASN A 673 44.62 -23.78 -8.66
C ASN A 673 46.03 -23.20 -8.89
N PRO A 674 46.84 -23.00 -7.83
CA PRO A 674 48.14 -22.34 -7.94
C PRO A 674 49.16 -23.07 -8.82
N GLU A 675 48.95 -24.36 -9.11
CA GLU A 675 49.82 -25.21 -9.95
C GLU A 675 49.45 -25.22 -11.45
N SER A 676 48.42 -24.47 -11.87
CA SER A 676 47.90 -24.47 -13.25
C SER A 676 48.41 -23.31 -14.13
N ASN A 677 49.56 -22.73 -13.77
CA ASN A 677 50.21 -21.64 -14.50
C ASN A 677 51.37 -22.11 -15.37
#